data_AF-A0A6P8HK16-F1
#
_entry.id   AF-A0A6P8HK16-F1
#
_cell.length_a   1.000
_cell.length_b   1.000
_cell.length_c   1.000
_cell.angle_alpha   90.00
_cell.angle_beta   90.00
_cell.angle_gamma   90.00
#
_symmetry.space_group_name_H-M   'P 1'
#
loop_
_entity.id
_entity.type
_entity.pdbx_description
1 polymer ?
#
loop_
_entity_poly.entity_id
_entity_poly.type
_entity_poly.pdbx_seq_one_letter_code
_entity_poly.pdbx_strand_id
1 'polypeptide(L)'
;MASDKVGMENLVTFLLTALCFFCQTSNCQDYSSCGLRSVRRGKIFGGLQSRPGMWPWQVAIFRKNSDEDQKPQFFCGGALINSRWVLSAAHCFHKRQNEKYVHYRYTIKAGDHKIYSKDPYEQERDARIHNHPNFIPSTFENDVALVELDKGVKMGPNVRSICLPKANENLSSPGEIVSVAGWGYTTKGSHSSVLLHSAFEIQNNKNCKDTTTYEFNKTVMFCAGHGKGGNDTCKGDSGGSTVREVLRDGRRRWVTVGLVSWGEGCGIKGKYGYYTRVEPFVDWIQKKINGSILSCGDPGNIPNGRINGTDFLVGFTVKYKCNEGYRLRGRSKSRCKRNGKWTKAPTCQKVECNDPGSLRHGVRRPRKKKYYYKDKIRFRCKTNYTIIGRSAMACRSNGMWSGFKPACLAPCKDPGIPKGGVRLDHSFKHAQTVRFLCKKRNQPPSVSYLTCNNGRWNQNIPRCIADCDDPGTPINGQRQGTDFILKKRVYFTCDQGYMRVGPKYIQCQSNRRWSDKAPICEPLSCFRPIPPQNAYIYSRRQQKEKYGFNEVVMFYCNKGHFASGSPFVRCLANGWSKTTLRCPPKNCGDPGTPTNGRRQGNVFTFNNKVNFTCLDGYELEGPVERVCQENGTWSGTTTTTCERVECKDPGTPRNGIRRPENNKYVYEDRIDFMCNTSHYLRGNTSIICQSDRTWTGTVPVCLAPCRDPGIPIGGHRYQHSFLHNSIVRFSCNSGWTMDGSHTIRCTDGRWDHDSPTCNKACLRPNKYPVNGGIRGSYISYRHKYSISYYCYRGYNLVGRGNVRCLNGTWENKQPTCRPVECRDPGKLVNGGRYPDQNKYVFKNSIRFQCKTNYTLRGVPAITCQHDKRWSGNVPRCLAPCRDPGIPKNGHRLDHSFLHNARVRFSCRRGWNIEGSQTITCNNGNWDHTTPECMECGSALGMEDRKIPDGNIRASSTRYRYHAKDGRLNDRYAWCSGTARNPYLQIDFGKPYRITGLATQGSTYNNKWVENYTVTSNLAGSSFNIYREDGLDKIFIGNRDKGSVVKNKLRNPVIARRLRILPQKQGGFSGLSPACMRVEIYGCDLPSDCIQIGSRVVAKWTSNPRGGYKYLKAYLTSISRRYWRVELEDENHASPRHKYLLMYEDLPFVLDIPPKHEELQVGTRVLGAWGYRYFTGTIKTGKDRYNKYRVRADDGDEKDFTLDGIRVLKAPTFCN
;
A
#
# COMPACT_ATOMS: atom_id res chain seq x y z
N MET A 1 7.28 40.63 25.42
CA MET A 1 7.94 40.17 24.17
C MET A 1 7.52 38.72 23.95
N ALA A 2 6.35 38.39 23.41
CA ALA A 2 5.93 38.51 22.01
C ALA A 2 6.87 37.79 21.02
N SER A 3 6.77 36.45 20.94
CA SER A 3 6.64 35.70 19.68
C SER A 3 6.82 34.19 19.94
N ASP A 4 5.82 33.56 20.57
CA ASP A 4 5.66 32.12 20.53
C ASP A 4 4.17 31.78 20.43
N LYS A 5 3.85 30.74 19.64
CA LYS A 5 2.53 30.15 19.33
C LYS A 5 1.84 30.61 18.04
N VAL A 6 2.39 30.25 16.87
CA VAL A 6 1.57 29.86 15.70
C VAL A 6 2.25 28.73 14.93
N GLY A 7 2.07 27.50 15.40
CA GLY A 7 2.57 26.29 14.71
C GLY A 7 1.80 25.02 15.06
N MET A 8 0.63 25.17 15.68
CA MET A 8 -0.23 24.09 16.16
C MET A 8 -1.67 24.27 15.64
N GLU A 9 -1.85 24.75 14.40
CA GLU A 9 -3.19 24.93 13.80
C GLU A 9 -3.44 24.23 12.44
N ASN A 10 -2.43 23.67 11.77
CA ASN A 10 -2.64 23.04 10.44
C ASN A 10 -2.65 21.49 10.45
N LEU A 11 -2.56 20.86 11.62
CA LEU A 11 -2.60 19.40 11.75
C LEU A 11 -4.00 18.83 12.04
N VAL A 12 -4.99 19.67 12.34
CA VAL A 12 -6.39 19.25 12.57
C VAL A 12 -7.24 19.41 11.30
N THR A 13 -6.81 20.22 10.32
CA THR A 13 -7.62 20.49 9.11
C THR A 13 -7.47 19.47 7.99
N PHE A 14 -6.39 18.68 7.94
CA PHE A 14 -6.17 17.69 6.88
C PHE A 14 -6.58 16.26 7.27
N LEU A 15 -6.68 15.98 8.57
CA LEU A 15 -7.29 14.73 9.08
C LEU A 15 -8.83 14.74 8.96
N LEU A 16 -9.45 15.90 8.67
CA LEU A 16 -10.89 16.02 8.41
C LEU A 16 -11.28 15.99 6.91
N THR A 17 -10.34 16.10 5.97
CA THR A 17 -10.65 16.06 4.51
C THR A 17 -10.41 14.70 3.86
N ALA A 18 -9.61 13.81 4.47
CA ALA A 18 -9.35 12.47 3.95
C ALA A 18 -10.36 11.40 4.40
N LEU A 19 -11.31 11.76 5.28
CA LEU A 19 -12.52 10.96 5.51
C LEU A 19 -13.66 11.30 4.53
N CYS A 20 -13.46 12.18 3.54
CA CYS A 20 -14.53 12.67 2.65
C CYS A 20 -14.44 12.28 1.15
N PHE A 21 -13.54 11.40 0.70
CA PHE A 21 -13.56 10.95 -0.72
C PHE A 21 -13.55 9.43 -0.93
N PHE A 22 -14.10 8.71 0.05
CA PHE A 22 -14.77 7.41 -0.16
C PHE A 22 -16.25 7.59 0.21
N CYS A 23 -17.01 8.32 -0.62
CA CYS A 23 -18.48 8.30 -0.61
C CYS A 23 -19.06 8.91 -1.90
N GLN A 24 -18.70 8.36 -3.07
CA GLN A 24 -19.42 8.56 -4.35
C GLN A 24 -19.16 7.32 -5.22
N THR A 25 -19.58 6.11 -4.84
CA THR A 25 -20.98 5.67 -4.92
C THR A 25 -21.41 4.94 -3.65
N SER A 26 -21.78 5.72 -2.66
CA SER A 26 -22.72 5.32 -1.63
C SER A 26 -23.49 6.59 -1.33
N ASN A 27 -24.82 6.54 -1.25
CA ASN A 27 -25.67 7.71 -0.99
C ASN A 27 -25.11 8.53 0.18
N CYS A 28 -24.47 9.67 -0.10
CA CYS A 28 -24.05 10.61 0.94
C CYS A 28 -25.30 11.39 1.36
N GLN A 29 -26.12 10.76 2.19
CA GLN A 29 -27.30 11.41 2.77
C GLN A 29 -26.84 12.45 3.78
N ASP A 30 -27.37 13.66 3.65
CA ASP A 30 -27.19 14.73 4.63
C ASP A 30 -27.89 14.37 5.95
N TYR A 31 -27.10 14.00 6.96
CA TYR A 31 -27.56 13.68 8.32
C TYR A 31 -27.60 14.90 9.25
N SER A 32 -27.21 16.10 8.77
CA SER A 32 -27.22 17.34 9.57
C SER A 32 -28.64 17.89 9.78
N SER A 33 -29.59 17.41 8.98
CA SER A 33 -30.95 17.90 8.98
C SER A 33 -31.86 17.03 9.86
N CYS A 34 -32.59 17.68 10.78
CA CYS A 34 -33.45 17.05 11.78
C CYS A 34 -34.70 16.37 11.18
N GLY A 35 -35.34 15.49 11.95
CA GLY A 35 -36.68 14.97 11.61
C GLY A 35 -36.73 14.06 10.38
N LEU A 36 -35.62 13.38 10.04
CA LEU A 36 -35.56 12.42 8.94
C LEU A 36 -35.30 11.02 9.47
N ARG A 37 -36.01 10.03 8.92
CA ARG A 37 -35.78 8.60 9.19
C ARG A 37 -35.40 7.85 7.92
N SER A 38 -34.53 6.86 8.06
CA SER A 38 -33.95 6.08 6.95
C SER A 38 -34.92 5.02 6.40
N VAL A 39 -35.91 4.60 7.20
CA VAL A 39 -36.94 3.62 6.83
C VAL A 39 -38.24 4.36 6.46
N ARG A 40 -38.66 4.28 5.18
CA ARG A 40 -39.87 4.93 4.66
C ARG A 40 -40.84 3.89 4.05
N ARG A 41 -41.71 3.28 4.86
CA ARG A 41 -43.10 2.83 4.56
C ARG A 41 -43.55 1.67 5.46
N GLY A 42 -44.82 1.75 5.86
CA GLY A 42 -45.60 0.77 6.62
C GLY A 42 -46.68 1.51 7.43
N LYS A 43 -47.91 1.60 6.93
CA LYS A 43 -49.08 2.01 7.73
C LYS A 43 -49.55 0.77 8.49
N ILE A 44 -49.30 0.62 9.79
CA ILE A 44 -50.04 -0.32 10.68
C ILE A 44 -50.04 0.24 12.12
N PHE A 45 -51.20 0.11 12.79
CA PHE A 45 -51.62 0.70 14.07
C PHE A 45 -51.59 -0.37 15.17
N GLY A 46 -51.15 -0.05 16.40
CA GLY A 46 -51.40 -0.86 17.61
C GLY A 46 -50.21 -1.59 18.27
N GLY A 47 -49.28 -0.86 18.90
CA GLY A 47 -48.32 -1.43 19.87
C GLY A 47 -47.28 -2.43 19.32
N LEU A 48 -46.85 -2.26 18.06
CA LEU A 48 -45.98 -3.22 17.38
C LEU A 48 -44.49 -2.97 17.65
N GLN A 49 -43.68 -4.01 17.49
CA GLN A 49 -42.23 -3.91 17.54
C GLN A 49 -41.71 -3.01 16.40
N SER A 50 -40.92 -2.00 16.76
CA SER A 50 -40.29 -1.09 15.81
C SER A 50 -39.22 -1.83 14.97
N ARG A 51 -38.84 -1.26 13.82
CA ARG A 51 -37.66 -1.73 13.07
C ARG A 51 -36.42 -0.93 13.48
N PRO A 52 -35.21 -1.53 13.51
CA PRO A 52 -33.98 -0.78 13.75
C PRO A 52 -33.87 0.46 12.86
N GLY A 53 -33.66 1.64 13.47
CA GLY A 53 -33.50 2.91 12.75
C GLY A 53 -34.81 3.57 12.28
N MET A 54 -35.99 3.06 12.68
CA MET A 54 -37.29 3.67 12.39
C MET A 54 -37.54 4.97 13.19
N TRP A 55 -37.07 5.01 14.44
CA TRP A 55 -37.17 6.16 15.36
C TRP A 55 -35.76 6.61 15.82
N PRO A 56 -34.91 7.13 14.92
CA PRO A 56 -33.48 7.31 15.16
C PRO A 56 -33.12 8.40 16.17
N TRP A 57 -34.09 9.19 16.62
CA TRP A 57 -33.92 10.21 17.68
C TRP A 57 -34.24 9.69 19.07
N GLN A 58 -34.89 8.53 19.19
CA GLN A 58 -35.21 7.95 20.49
C GLN A 58 -33.92 7.55 21.22
N VAL A 59 -33.81 7.92 22.49
CA VAL A 59 -32.69 7.52 23.36
C VAL A 59 -33.22 6.86 24.62
N ALA A 60 -32.42 5.95 25.19
CA ALA A 60 -32.66 5.32 26.48
C ALA A 60 -31.83 6.01 27.56
N ILE A 61 -32.44 6.27 28.72
CA ILE A 61 -31.81 6.93 29.86
C ILE A 61 -31.70 5.91 30.99
N PHE A 62 -30.45 5.62 31.35
CA PHE A 62 -30.09 4.74 32.45
C PHE A 62 -29.68 5.58 33.67
N ARG A 63 -30.06 5.13 34.86
CA ARG A 63 -29.59 5.69 36.13
C ARG A 63 -28.82 4.62 36.91
N LYS A 64 -27.75 5.04 37.56
CA LYS A 64 -26.98 4.21 38.50
C LYS A 64 -26.83 4.97 39.81
N ASN A 65 -27.08 4.29 40.93
CA ASN A 65 -26.76 4.80 42.27
C ASN A 65 -25.24 4.94 42.40
N SER A 66 -24.74 6.11 42.79
CA SER A 66 -23.30 6.36 42.89
C SER A 66 -22.63 5.57 44.03
N ASP A 67 -23.41 5.16 45.03
CA ASP A 67 -22.91 4.56 46.27
C ASP A 67 -23.05 3.01 46.32
N GLU A 68 -23.57 2.39 45.25
CA GLU A 68 -23.71 0.93 45.14
C GLU A 68 -23.14 0.37 43.83
N ASP A 69 -22.57 -0.83 43.88
CA ASP A 69 -22.03 -1.57 42.72
C ASP A 69 -23.12 -2.18 41.80
N GLN A 70 -24.36 -1.70 41.89
CA GLN A 70 -25.45 -2.17 41.03
C GLN A 70 -25.25 -1.77 39.56
N LYS A 71 -25.76 -2.60 38.64
CA LYS A 71 -25.76 -2.30 37.20
C LYS A 71 -26.68 -1.11 36.89
N PRO A 72 -26.34 -0.23 35.93
CA PRO A 72 -27.22 0.85 35.51
C PRO A 72 -28.58 0.31 35.08
N GLN A 73 -29.66 0.87 35.63
CA GLN A 73 -31.02 0.45 35.33
C GLN A 73 -31.66 1.42 34.33
N PHE A 74 -32.30 0.87 33.31
CA PHE A 74 -33.14 1.67 32.41
C PHE A 74 -34.31 2.25 33.21
N PHE A 75 -34.60 3.54 33.01
CA PHE A 75 -35.64 4.21 33.78
C PHE A 75 -36.52 5.16 32.96
N CYS A 76 -35.95 5.92 32.01
CA CYS A 76 -36.71 6.87 31.18
C CYS A 76 -36.25 6.88 29.72
N GLY A 77 -37.07 7.47 28.87
CA GLY A 77 -36.76 7.80 27.48
C GLY A 77 -36.34 9.25 27.29
N GLY A 78 -35.92 9.57 26.07
CA GLY A 78 -35.60 10.92 25.64
C GLY A 78 -35.59 11.02 24.12
N ALA A 79 -35.47 12.24 23.60
CA ALA A 79 -35.26 12.49 22.20
C ALA A 79 -34.06 13.38 21.91
N LEU A 80 -33.20 12.94 21.00
CA LEU A 80 -32.04 13.69 20.55
C LEU A 80 -32.49 14.89 19.70
N ILE A 81 -32.20 16.12 20.14
CA ILE A 81 -32.56 17.35 19.40
C ILE A 81 -31.39 17.93 18.61
N ASN A 82 -30.15 17.62 19.00
CA ASN A 82 -28.94 17.80 18.21
C ASN A 82 -27.86 16.81 18.67
N SER A 83 -26.64 16.88 18.14
CA SER A 83 -25.59 15.90 18.50
C SER A 83 -25.22 15.85 19.99
N ARG A 84 -25.55 16.87 20.77
CA ARG A 84 -25.12 17.01 22.17
C ARG A 84 -26.26 17.19 23.18
N TRP A 85 -27.47 17.47 22.73
CA TRP A 85 -28.61 17.77 23.60
C TRP A 85 -29.73 16.77 23.37
N VAL A 86 -30.27 16.26 24.47
CA VAL A 86 -31.44 15.39 24.53
C VAL A 86 -32.54 16.12 25.29
N LEU A 87 -33.75 16.06 24.76
CA LEU A 87 -34.98 16.55 25.41
C LEU A 87 -35.65 15.38 26.13
N SER A 88 -36.04 15.56 27.39
CA SER A 88 -36.68 14.54 28.22
C SER A 88 -37.58 15.20 29.28
N ALA A 89 -38.26 14.41 30.11
CA ALA A 89 -39.15 14.90 31.17
C ALA A 89 -38.35 15.26 32.43
N ALA A 90 -38.74 16.30 33.16
CA ALA A 90 -38.06 16.76 34.36
C ALA A 90 -38.26 15.81 35.55
N HIS A 91 -39.42 15.17 35.66
CA HIS A 91 -39.71 14.20 36.73
C HIS A 91 -38.78 12.98 36.69
N CYS A 92 -38.16 12.68 35.54
CA CYS A 92 -37.15 11.62 35.43
C CYS A 92 -35.88 11.91 36.25
N PHE A 93 -35.64 13.18 36.59
CA PHE A 93 -34.43 13.66 37.26
C PHE A 93 -34.71 14.44 38.54
N HIS A 94 -35.98 14.61 38.91
CA HIS A 94 -36.36 15.30 40.13
C HIS A 94 -36.23 14.38 41.35
N LYS A 95 -35.67 14.91 42.45
CA LYS A 95 -35.50 14.17 43.71
C LYS A 95 -36.80 14.21 44.52
N ARG A 96 -37.29 13.06 44.99
CA ARG A 96 -38.41 13.03 45.95
C ARG A 96 -37.92 13.50 47.32
N GLN A 97 -38.70 14.31 48.04
CA GLN A 97 -38.32 14.95 49.31
C GLN A 97 -37.88 13.97 50.43
N ASN A 98 -38.18 12.67 50.32
CA ASN A 98 -37.81 11.63 51.30
C ASN A 98 -36.59 10.77 50.93
N GLU A 99 -35.91 10.99 49.80
CA GLU A 99 -34.66 10.27 49.45
C GLU A 99 -33.42 11.03 49.96
N LYS A 100 -32.95 10.72 51.17
CA LYS A 100 -31.70 11.26 51.72
C LYS A 100 -30.48 10.60 51.04
N TYR A 101 -29.63 11.44 50.45
CA TYR A 101 -28.24 11.18 50.00
C TYR A 101 -27.97 10.26 48.79
N VAL A 102 -28.93 9.97 47.90
CA VAL A 102 -28.60 9.23 46.66
C VAL A 102 -28.18 10.20 45.54
N HIS A 103 -26.90 10.16 45.14
CA HIS A 103 -26.44 10.78 43.90
C HIS A 103 -26.60 9.80 42.75
N TYR A 104 -27.44 10.12 41.75
CA TYR A 104 -27.56 9.28 40.54
C TYR A 104 -26.59 9.76 39.44
N ARG A 105 -25.86 8.82 38.85
CA ARG A 105 -25.19 9.03 37.56
C ARG A 105 -26.12 8.62 36.43
N TYR A 106 -26.21 9.48 35.42
CA TYR A 106 -27.08 9.28 34.27
C TYR A 106 -26.26 8.98 33.02
N THR A 107 -26.66 7.93 32.32
CA THR A 107 -26.03 7.46 31.10
C THR A 107 -27.08 7.36 30.00
N ILE A 108 -26.77 7.93 28.85
CA ILE A 108 -27.68 8.00 27.70
C ILE A 108 -27.19 7.06 26.62
N LYS A 109 -28.07 6.17 26.15
CA LYS A 109 -27.81 5.29 25.00
C LYS A 109 -28.61 5.71 23.79
N ALA A 110 -27.92 6.04 22.70
CA ALA A 110 -28.50 6.40 21.42
C ALA A 110 -28.22 5.33 20.37
N GLY A 111 -29.21 5.00 19.54
CA GLY A 111 -29.09 4.02 18.46
C GLY A 111 -29.50 2.59 18.82
N ASP A 112 -29.95 2.37 20.06
CA ASP A 112 -30.43 1.08 20.54
C ASP A 112 -31.78 0.74 19.91
N HIS A 113 -31.94 -0.52 19.54
CA HIS A 113 -33.22 -1.15 19.26
C HIS A 113 -33.55 -2.19 20.33
N LYS A 114 -32.54 -2.88 20.87
CA LYS A 114 -32.64 -3.84 21.96
C LYS A 114 -31.92 -3.33 23.21
N ILE A 115 -32.65 -3.01 24.28
CA ILE A 115 -32.10 -2.23 25.40
C ILE A 115 -31.16 -3.01 26.34
N TYR A 116 -31.22 -4.34 26.30
CA TYR A 116 -30.38 -5.23 27.12
C TYR A 116 -29.32 -6.00 26.31
N SER A 117 -29.19 -5.74 25.00
CA SER A 117 -28.21 -6.40 24.13
C SER A 117 -27.53 -5.40 23.21
N LYS A 118 -26.21 -5.51 23.03
CA LYS A 118 -25.44 -4.52 22.28
C LYS A 118 -25.82 -4.44 20.80
N ASP A 119 -26.32 -3.29 20.37
CA ASP A 119 -26.65 -3.04 18.95
C ASP A 119 -25.44 -2.47 18.17
N PRO A 120 -25.29 -2.73 16.85
CA PRO A 120 -24.14 -2.29 16.06
C PRO A 120 -23.93 -0.76 16.00
N TYR A 121 -24.98 0.00 16.30
CA TYR A 121 -25.01 1.46 16.21
C TYR A 121 -25.17 2.17 17.57
N GLU A 122 -25.15 1.41 18.67
CA GLU A 122 -25.27 1.88 20.05
C GLU A 122 -24.15 2.84 20.41
N GLN A 123 -24.52 3.96 21.04
CA GLN A 123 -23.61 4.99 21.54
C GLN A 123 -24.00 5.43 22.93
N GLU A 124 -23.10 5.19 23.89
CA GLU A 124 -23.27 5.53 25.29
C GLU A 124 -22.58 6.87 25.63
N ARG A 125 -23.24 7.74 26.39
CA ARG A 125 -22.74 9.06 26.82
C ARG A 125 -23.12 9.37 28.26
N ASP A 126 -22.22 10.02 28.98
CA ASP A 126 -22.54 10.58 30.29
C ASP A 126 -23.31 11.89 30.12
N ALA A 127 -24.17 12.20 31.08
CA ALA A 127 -25.14 13.27 30.96
C ALA A 127 -25.15 14.24 32.15
N ARG A 128 -25.33 15.54 31.86
CA ARG A 128 -25.67 16.58 32.83
C ARG A 128 -27.11 17.02 32.63
N ILE A 129 -27.85 17.16 33.72
CA ILE A 129 -29.28 17.41 33.68
C ILE A 129 -29.59 18.88 33.96
N HIS A 130 -30.47 19.47 33.17
CA HIS A 130 -31.00 20.81 33.30
C HIS A 130 -32.53 20.76 33.32
N ASN A 131 -33.13 20.64 34.51
CA ASN A 131 -34.59 20.72 34.65
C ASN A 131 -35.09 22.14 34.40
N HIS A 132 -36.30 22.28 33.86
CA HIS A 132 -36.95 23.57 33.77
C HIS A 132 -37.11 24.17 35.18
N PRO A 133 -36.73 25.44 35.41
CA PRO A 133 -36.74 26.05 36.75
C PRO A 133 -38.15 26.12 37.36
N ASN A 134 -39.19 26.19 36.52
CA ASN A 134 -40.58 26.24 36.95
C ASN A 134 -41.29 24.88 36.90
N PHE A 135 -40.54 23.77 36.87
CA PHE A 135 -41.14 22.43 36.96
C PHE A 135 -41.80 22.24 38.32
N ILE A 136 -43.09 21.86 38.34
CA ILE A 136 -43.87 21.63 39.56
C ILE A 136 -44.07 20.12 39.74
N PRO A 137 -43.39 19.46 40.69
CA PRO A 137 -43.41 18.00 40.83
C PRO A 137 -44.76 17.41 41.24
N SER A 138 -45.61 18.17 41.94
CA SER A 138 -46.92 17.71 42.42
C SER A 138 -47.96 17.62 41.31
N THR A 139 -47.90 18.52 40.33
CA THR A 139 -48.87 18.66 39.23
C THR A 139 -48.30 18.28 37.86
N PHE A 140 -46.99 18.01 37.79
CA PHE A 140 -46.24 17.80 36.54
C PHE A 140 -46.32 18.98 35.55
N GLU A 141 -46.65 20.18 36.01
CA GLU A 141 -46.57 21.36 35.17
C GLU A 141 -45.11 21.69 34.80
N ASN A 142 -44.91 22.12 33.55
CA ASN A 142 -43.58 22.41 33.00
C ASN A 142 -42.60 21.23 33.11
N ASP A 143 -43.09 19.99 32.95
CA ASP A 143 -42.32 18.75 33.02
C ASP A 143 -41.39 18.54 31.82
N VAL A 144 -40.39 19.40 31.69
CA VAL A 144 -39.40 19.39 30.62
C VAL A 144 -38.00 19.57 31.17
N ALA A 145 -37.06 18.78 30.67
CA ALA A 145 -35.65 18.83 31.01
C ALA A 145 -34.79 18.70 29.76
N LEU A 146 -33.62 19.34 29.84
CA LEU A 146 -32.55 19.20 28.88
C LEU A 146 -31.42 18.38 29.46
N VAL A 147 -30.97 17.39 28.71
CA VAL A 147 -29.86 16.53 29.04
C VAL A 147 -28.69 16.86 28.12
N GLU A 148 -27.64 17.44 28.69
CA GLU A 148 -26.40 17.79 27.99
C GLU A 148 -25.44 16.60 28.05
N LEU A 149 -25.08 16.09 26.87
CA LEU A 149 -24.12 15.01 26.74
C LEU A 149 -22.70 15.54 26.93
N ASP A 150 -21.90 14.81 27.72
CA ASP A 150 -20.47 15.07 27.92
C ASP A 150 -19.73 15.21 26.58
N LYS A 151 -20.11 14.36 25.61
CA LYS A 151 -19.61 14.33 24.25
C LYS A 151 -20.73 14.07 23.25
N GLY A 152 -20.66 14.74 22.10
CA GLY A 152 -21.66 14.54 21.05
C GLY A 152 -21.73 13.09 20.51
N VAL A 153 -22.93 12.66 20.15
CA VAL A 153 -23.16 11.41 19.41
C VAL A 153 -22.85 11.58 17.93
N LYS A 154 -22.36 10.52 17.30
CA LYS A 154 -22.11 10.48 15.85
C LYS A 154 -23.44 10.24 15.14
N MET A 155 -23.85 11.19 14.29
CA MET A 155 -25.06 11.06 13.49
C MET A 155 -24.89 10.01 12.38
N GLY A 156 -25.94 9.24 12.10
CA GLY A 156 -25.94 8.17 11.11
C GLY A 156 -27.37 7.70 10.77
N PRO A 157 -27.53 6.56 10.08
CA PRO A 157 -28.85 6.08 9.67
C PRO A 157 -29.78 5.72 10.84
N ASN A 158 -29.22 5.33 11.99
CA ASN A 158 -29.93 4.87 13.19
C ASN A 158 -29.86 5.84 14.38
N VAL A 159 -29.06 6.91 14.28
CA VAL A 159 -28.91 7.97 15.31
C VAL A 159 -29.02 9.32 14.62
N ARG A 160 -30.14 10.06 14.83
CA ARG A 160 -30.44 11.34 14.17
C ARG A 160 -31.21 12.25 15.12
N SER A 161 -31.18 13.56 14.88
CA SER A 161 -31.98 14.49 15.68
C SER A 161 -33.43 14.62 15.20
N ILE A 162 -34.36 14.82 16.13
CA ILE A 162 -35.73 15.26 15.87
C ILE A 162 -35.76 16.80 15.70
N CYS A 163 -36.71 17.33 14.91
CA CYS A 163 -36.88 18.78 14.81
C CYS A 163 -37.67 19.32 16.01
N LEU A 164 -37.27 20.49 16.50
CA LEU A 164 -38.09 21.29 17.42
C LEU A 164 -39.22 22.01 16.65
N PRO A 165 -40.37 22.26 17.29
CA PRO A 165 -41.39 23.13 16.73
C PRO A 165 -40.85 24.57 16.61
N LYS A 166 -41.43 25.36 15.71
CA LYS A 166 -41.19 26.81 15.72
C LYS A 166 -41.90 27.43 16.93
N ALA A 167 -41.39 28.54 17.44
CA ALA A 167 -42.10 29.32 18.45
C ALA A 167 -43.52 29.67 17.93
N ASN A 168 -44.55 29.48 18.76
CA ASN A 168 -45.96 29.72 18.43
C ASN A 168 -46.57 28.78 17.37
N GLU A 169 -45.92 27.66 17.06
CA GLU A 169 -46.46 26.66 16.13
C GLU A 169 -47.30 25.60 16.86
N ASN A 170 -48.62 25.74 16.80
CA ASN A 170 -49.52 24.77 17.43
C ASN A 170 -49.57 23.45 16.65
N LEU A 171 -48.77 22.47 17.08
CA LEU A 171 -48.75 21.11 16.51
C LEU A 171 -49.59 20.09 17.30
N SER A 172 -50.25 20.57 18.36
CA SER A 172 -50.91 19.78 19.40
C SER A 172 -52.42 20.06 19.45
N SER A 173 -53.01 20.24 18.27
CA SER A 173 -54.46 20.44 18.10
C SER A 173 -55.22 19.13 18.29
N PRO A 174 -56.44 19.15 18.87
CA PRO A 174 -57.29 17.96 18.99
C PRO A 174 -57.58 17.32 17.63
N GLY A 175 -57.67 15.99 17.58
CA GLY A 175 -57.92 15.21 16.37
C GLY A 175 -56.65 14.84 15.58
N GLU A 176 -55.50 15.43 15.90
CA GLU A 176 -54.25 15.12 15.24
C GLU A 176 -53.64 13.81 15.73
N ILE A 177 -53.04 13.05 14.82
CA ILE A 177 -52.38 11.78 15.14
C ILE A 177 -50.90 12.02 15.44
N VAL A 178 -50.48 11.62 16.62
CA VAL A 178 -49.08 11.64 17.07
C VAL A 178 -48.55 10.23 17.25
N SER A 179 -47.25 10.04 17.05
CA SER A 179 -46.56 8.76 17.27
C SER A 179 -45.61 8.84 18.45
N VAL A 180 -45.53 7.78 19.23
CA VAL A 180 -44.63 7.65 20.38
C VAL A 180 -43.87 6.33 20.26
N ALA A 181 -42.62 6.31 20.71
CA ALA A 181 -41.79 5.11 20.74
C ALA A 181 -41.03 5.02 22.08
N GLY A 182 -40.85 3.80 22.59
CA GLY A 182 -40.16 3.58 23.86
C GLY A 182 -40.06 2.11 24.27
N TRP A 183 -39.48 1.89 25.45
CA TRP A 183 -39.23 0.58 26.07
C TRP A 183 -40.00 0.43 27.40
N GLY A 184 -41.11 1.15 27.53
CA GLY A 184 -41.96 1.13 28.71
C GLY A 184 -42.52 -0.25 29.04
N TYR A 185 -43.16 -0.32 30.20
CA TYR A 185 -43.80 -1.52 30.69
C TYR A 185 -44.86 -2.03 29.71
N THR A 186 -44.81 -3.34 29.45
CA THR A 186 -45.82 -4.04 28.65
C THR A 186 -46.88 -4.69 29.56
N THR A 187 -47.92 -5.30 28.97
CA THR A 187 -48.93 -6.08 29.71
C THR A 187 -48.36 -7.20 30.58
N LYS A 188 -47.08 -7.56 30.41
CA LYS A 188 -46.33 -8.53 31.22
C LYS A 188 -45.68 -7.92 32.47
N GLY A 189 -45.95 -6.65 32.80
CA GLY A 189 -45.42 -5.99 34.00
C GLY A 189 -43.90 -5.76 33.99
N SER A 190 -43.26 -5.81 32.83
CA SER A 190 -41.81 -5.57 32.66
C SER A 190 -41.53 -4.70 31.44
N HIS A 191 -40.39 -4.01 31.48
CA HIS A 191 -39.87 -3.20 30.36
C HIS A 191 -39.69 -4.06 29.11
N SER A 192 -40.10 -3.53 27.96
CA SER A 192 -39.84 -4.20 26.69
C SER A 192 -38.33 -4.28 26.40
N SER A 193 -37.85 -5.47 26.03
CA SER A 193 -36.45 -5.65 25.62
C SER A 193 -36.16 -5.07 24.23
N VAL A 194 -37.20 -4.76 23.45
CA VAL A 194 -37.16 -4.21 22.08
C VAL A 194 -37.94 -2.91 21.98
N LEU A 195 -37.51 -1.97 21.14
CA LEU A 195 -38.19 -0.69 20.98
C LEU A 195 -39.59 -0.90 20.36
N LEU A 196 -40.63 -0.45 21.06
CA LEU A 196 -42.02 -0.49 20.59
C LEU A 196 -42.46 0.89 20.12
N HIS A 197 -43.55 0.95 19.35
CA HIS A 197 -44.17 2.22 19.00
C HIS A 197 -45.69 2.12 18.88
N SER A 198 -46.36 3.24 19.14
CA SER A 198 -47.80 3.39 19.00
C SER A 198 -48.15 4.77 18.42
N ALA A 199 -49.38 4.93 17.97
CA ALA A 199 -49.91 6.19 17.49
C ALA A 199 -51.25 6.49 18.17
N PHE A 200 -51.43 7.74 18.58
CA PHE A 200 -52.55 8.19 19.38
C PHE A 200 -53.13 9.46 18.79
N GLU A 201 -54.44 9.62 18.95
CA GLU A 201 -55.13 10.87 18.63
C GLU A 201 -55.06 11.80 19.83
N ILE A 202 -54.75 13.07 19.58
CA ILE A 202 -54.79 14.13 20.59
C ILE A 202 -56.24 14.41 20.94
N GLN A 203 -56.56 14.35 22.24
CA GLN A 203 -57.90 14.59 22.74
C GLN A 203 -58.15 16.07 22.98
N ASN A 204 -59.43 16.45 23.01
CA ASN A 204 -59.80 17.82 23.36
C ASN A 204 -59.54 18.11 24.84
N ASN A 205 -59.35 19.39 25.18
CA ASN A 205 -59.01 19.80 26.55
C ASN A 205 -60.08 19.43 27.59
N LYS A 206 -61.35 19.32 27.18
CA LYS A 206 -62.46 18.91 28.05
C LYS A 206 -62.30 17.44 28.46
N ASN A 207 -62.11 16.55 27.50
CA ASN A 207 -61.84 15.13 27.74
C ASN A 207 -60.59 14.94 28.62
N CYS A 208 -59.52 15.71 28.39
CA CYS A 208 -58.34 15.64 29.24
C CYS A 208 -58.61 16.09 30.68
N LYS A 209 -59.42 17.13 30.88
CA LYS A 209 -59.77 17.59 32.24
C LYS A 209 -60.74 16.63 32.94
N ASP A 210 -61.73 16.11 32.22
CA ASP A 210 -62.84 15.33 32.79
C ASP A 210 -62.44 13.89 33.14
N THR A 211 -61.31 13.39 32.63
CA THR A 211 -60.86 11.99 32.81
C THR A 211 -59.75 11.82 33.84
N THR A 212 -59.31 12.89 34.50
CA THR A 212 -58.29 12.86 35.54
C THR A 212 -58.73 13.58 36.82
N THR A 213 -58.19 13.15 37.95
CA THR A 213 -58.32 13.86 39.22
C THR A 213 -57.16 14.83 39.49
N TYR A 214 -56.13 14.84 38.63
CA TYR A 214 -54.98 15.76 38.71
C TYR A 214 -55.27 17.09 38.01
N GLU A 215 -54.52 18.13 38.40
CA GLU A 215 -54.64 19.44 37.78
C GLU A 215 -54.20 19.41 36.31
N PHE A 216 -55.10 19.84 35.40
CA PHE A 216 -54.83 19.86 33.96
C PHE A 216 -54.69 21.29 33.43
N ASN A 217 -53.47 21.66 33.05
CA ASN A 217 -53.16 22.96 32.47
C ASN A 217 -53.00 22.90 30.96
N LYS A 218 -54.07 23.24 30.23
CA LYS A 218 -54.12 23.20 28.76
C LYS A 218 -53.01 23.97 28.03
N THR A 219 -52.33 24.92 28.69
CA THR A 219 -51.28 25.75 28.08
C THR A 219 -49.94 25.01 27.96
N VAL A 220 -49.65 24.09 28.88
CA VAL A 220 -48.35 23.39 28.97
C VAL A 220 -48.47 21.88 28.79
N MET A 221 -49.68 21.32 28.78
CA MET A 221 -49.92 19.89 28.57
C MET A 221 -51.12 19.59 27.66
N PHE A 222 -51.16 18.36 27.14
CA PHE A 222 -52.28 17.76 26.42
C PHE A 222 -52.36 16.27 26.73
N CYS A 223 -53.50 15.63 26.49
CA CYS A 223 -53.64 14.18 26.59
C CYS A 223 -53.90 13.57 25.20
N ALA A 224 -53.45 12.33 25.01
CA ALA A 224 -53.65 11.59 23.77
C ALA A 224 -53.89 10.12 24.05
N GLY A 225 -54.76 9.51 23.25
CA GLY A 225 -55.16 8.12 23.39
C GLY A 225 -56.57 7.90 22.86
N HIS A 226 -56.98 6.64 22.71
CA HIS A 226 -58.28 6.30 22.13
C HIS A 226 -59.35 5.97 23.18
N GLY A 227 -59.04 6.03 24.49
CA GLY A 227 -59.99 5.83 25.59
C GLY A 227 -60.55 4.41 25.74
N LYS A 228 -60.34 3.51 24.77
CA LYS A 228 -60.85 2.12 24.78
C LYS A 228 -60.06 1.13 25.65
N GLY A 229 -58.93 1.55 26.23
CA GLY A 229 -58.02 0.68 26.99
C GLY A 229 -57.12 -0.21 26.11
N GLY A 230 -56.00 -0.69 26.64
CA GLY A 230 -55.04 -1.57 25.95
C GLY A 230 -53.74 -0.89 25.50
N ASN A 231 -53.80 0.04 24.54
CA ASN A 231 -52.60 0.71 24.02
C ASN A 231 -52.41 2.09 24.67
N ASP A 232 -51.28 2.26 25.36
CA ASP A 232 -50.94 3.50 26.06
C ASP A 232 -49.42 3.61 26.24
N THR A 233 -48.92 4.80 26.57
CA THR A 233 -47.55 4.97 27.08
C THR A 233 -47.48 4.55 28.54
N CYS A 234 -46.38 3.94 28.98
CA CYS A 234 -46.28 3.43 30.34
C CYS A 234 -44.97 3.79 31.03
N LYS A 235 -44.80 3.35 32.29
CA LYS A 235 -43.57 3.53 33.06
C LYS A 235 -42.35 3.11 32.23
N GLY A 236 -41.37 4.00 32.10
CA GLY A 236 -40.20 3.80 31.22
C GLY A 236 -40.26 4.56 29.88
N ASP A 237 -41.45 4.96 29.41
CA ASP A 237 -41.60 5.80 28.23
C ASP A 237 -41.48 7.30 28.55
N SER A 238 -41.55 7.67 29.84
CA SER A 238 -41.40 9.03 30.35
C SER A 238 -40.20 9.75 29.74
N GLY A 239 -40.42 10.98 29.27
CA GLY A 239 -39.43 11.79 28.56
C GLY A 239 -39.21 11.43 27.09
N GLY A 240 -39.74 10.29 26.61
CA GLY A 240 -39.80 9.98 25.19
C GLY A 240 -40.57 11.06 24.41
N SER A 241 -40.19 11.29 23.15
CA SER A 241 -40.83 12.33 22.34
C SER A 241 -42.04 11.79 21.59
N THR A 242 -43.12 12.55 21.70
CA THR A 242 -44.35 12.41 20.92
C THR A 242 -44.20 13.25 19.66
N VAL A 243 -44.19 12.59 18.50
CA VAL A 243 -43.77 13.20 17.22
C VAL A 243 -44.86 13.14 16.16
N ARG A 244 -44.84 14.13 15.25
CA ARG A 244 -45.72 14.21 14.09
C ARG A 244 -44.94 14.58 12.83
N GLU A 245 -45.38 14.11 11.67
CA GLU A 245 -44.82 14.49 10.37
C GLU A 245 -45.48 15.76 9.85
N VAL A 246 -44.69 16.80 9.54
CA VAL A 246 -45.14 18.09 8.99
C VAL A 246 -44.37 18.45 7.71
N LEU A 247 -44.93 19.30 6.87
CA LEU A 247 -44.27 19.82 5.66
C LEU A 247 -43.43 21.05 5.99
N ARG A 248 -42.12 20.99 5.72
CA ARG A 248 -41.15 22.09 5.84
C ARG A 248 -40.36 22.21 4.54
N ASP A 249 -40.36 23.39 3.92
CA ASP A 249 -39.57 23.68 2.72
C ASP A 249 -39.77 22.64 1.60
N GLY A 250 -41.03 22.23 1.38
CA GLY A 250 -41.41 21.21 0.40
C GLY A 250 -41.01 19.77 0.76
N ARG A 251 -40.55 19.50 2.01
CA ARG A 251 -40.13 18.17 2.47
C ARG A 251 -40.84 17.77 3.76
N ARG A 252 -41.20 16.48 3.87
CA ARG A 252 -41.77 15.92 5.11
C ARG A 252 -40.69 15.76 6.18
N ARG A 253 -40.96 16.29 7.38
CA ARG A 253 -40.08 16.30 8.56
C ARG A 253 -40.85 15.86 9.79
N TRP A 254 -40.23 15.02 10.62
CA TRP A 254 -40.74 14.68 11.94
C TRP A 254 -40.37 15.78 12.94
N VAL A 255 -41.35 16.26 13.71
CA VAL A 255 -41.22 17.31 14.70
C VAL A 255 -41.73 16.81 16.05
N THR A 256 -41.05 17.17 17.13
CA THR A 256 -41.53 16.89 18.49
C THR A 256 -42.71 17.79 18.83
N VAL A 257 -43.84 17.18 19.19
CA VAL A 257 -45.08 17.85 19.59
C VAL A 257 -45.15 17.92 21.11
N GLY A 258 -44.81 16.80 21.76
CA GLY A 258 -44.84 16.68 23.21
C GLY A 258 -43.81 15.70 23.76
N LEU A 259 -43.74 15.60 25.09
CA LEU A 259 -42.95 14.61 25.82
C LEU A 259 -43.88 13.77 26.69
N VAL A 260 -43.66 12.45 26.76
CA VAL A 260 -44.40 11.58 27.68
C VAL A 260 -44.16 12.04 29.11
N SER A 261 -45.22 12.41 29.84
CA SER A 261 -45.10 12.99 31.19
C SER A 261 -45.69 12.06 32.24
N TRP A 262 -47.02 11.87 32.28
CA TRP A 262 -47.67 11.05 33.31
C TRP A 262 -48.96 10.39 32.80
N GLY A 263 -49.56 9.51 33.60
CA GLY A 263 -50.83 8.85 33.33
C GLY A 263 -51.37 8.12 34.57
N GLU A 264 -52.69 7.93 34.62
CA GLU A 264 -53.37 7.21 35.71
C GLU A 264 -53.47 5.72 35.38
N GLY A 265 -52.38 4.99 35.65
CA GLY A 265 -52.22 3.63 35.17
C GLY A 265 -51.95 3.57 33.67
N CYS A 266 -51.62 2.39 33.14
CA CYS A 266 -51.27 2.22 31.73
C CYS A 266 -52.36 1.40 31.03
N GLY A 267 -52.94 1.93 29.96
CA GLY A 267 -53.89 1.19 29.13
C GLY A 267 -55.24 0.92 29.81
N ILE A 268 -55.60 1.70 30.83
CA ILE A 268 -56.89 1.61 31.50
C ILE A 268 -57.99 2.20 30.61
N LYS A 269 -59.13 1.51 30.50
CA LYS A 269 -60.29 1.99 29.74
C LYS A 269 -60.80 3.30 30.36
N GLY A 270 -61.04 4.31 29.53
CA GLY A 270 -61.49 5.64 29.95
C GLY A 270 -60.40 6.60 30.43
N LYS A 271 -59.12 6.18 30.42
CA LYS A 271 -57.97 7.01 30.79
C LYS A 271 -57.08 7.30 29.57
N TYR A 272 -56.28 8.37 29.68
CA TYR A 272 -55.35 8.83 28.63
C TYR A 272 -53.95 9.04 29.20
N GLY A 273 -52.94 8.98 28.33
CA GLY A 273 -51.59 9.46 28.63
C GLY A 273 -51.50 10.98 28.49
N TYR A 274 -50.75 11.63 29.38
CA TYR A 274 -50.54 13.06 29.43
C TYR A 274 -49.12 13.41 28.97
N TYR A 275 -49.03 14.48 28.18
CA TYR A 275 -47.83 14.89 27.49
C TYR A 275 -47.57 16.38 27.68
N THR A 276 -46.32 16.74 27.98
CA THR A 276 -45.87 18.13 28.07
C THR A 276 -45.73 18.72 26.67
N ARG A 277 -46.35 19.86 26.39
CA ARG A 277 -46.21 20.59 25.11
C ARG A 277 -44.78 21.10 24.99
N VAL A 278 -44.11 20.91 23.85
CA VAL A 278 -42.72 21.41 23.67
C VAL A 278 -42.68 22.88 23.24
N GLU A 279 -43.68 23.31 22.48
CA GLU A 279 -43.74 24.65 21.86
C GLU A 279 -43.57 25.81 22.86
N PRO A 280 -44.24 25.84 24.03
CA PRO A 280 -44.05 26.91 25.03
C PRO A 280 -42.62 27.02 25.59
N PHE A 281 -41.81 25.96 25.47
CA PHE A 281 -40.47 25.89 26.04
C PHE A 281 -39.37 26.07 25.00
N VAL A 282 -39.70 26.30 23.72
CA VAL A 282 -38.69 26.43 22.65
C VAL A 282 -37.68 27.53 22.96
N ASP A 283 -38.12 28.67 23.48
CA ASP A 283 -37.23 29.79 23.83
C ASP A 283 -36.30 29.44 24.98
N TRP A 284 -36.82 28.78 26.03
CA TRP A 284 -36.00 28.28 27.13
C TRP A 284 -34.99 27.23 26.64
N ILE A 285 -35.44 26.30 25.79
CA ILE A 285 -34.60 25.26 25.18
C ILE A 285 -33.47 25.91 24.38
N GLN A 286 -33.79 26.87 23.50
CA GLN A 286 -32.80 27.57 22.69
C GLN A 286 -31.87 28.41 23.55
N LYS A 287 -32.36 29.11 24.58
CA LYS A 287 -31.55 29.89 25.51
C LYS A 287 -30.57 29.03 26.29
N LYS A 288 -30.97 27.82 26.71
CA LYS A 288 -30.08 26.86 27.39
C LYS A 288 -29.06 26.24 26.45
N ILE A 289 -29.45 25.92 25.21
CA ILE A 289 -28.52 25.44 24.18
C ILE A 289 -27.52 26.56 23.78
N ASN A 290 -27.93 27.84 23.83
CA ASN A 290 -27.19 29.00 23.32
C ASN A 290 -26.60 29.93 24.41
N GLY A 291 -26.57 29.51 25.69
CA GLY A 291 -26.27 30.37 26.86
C GLY A 291 -24.99 31.22 26.78
N SER A 292 -25.18 32.54 26.67
CA SER A 292 -24.23 33.68 26.73
C SER A 292 -23.07 33.68 25.73
N ILE A 293 -23.36 33.99 24.46
CA ILE A 293 -22.36 34.50 23.52
C ILE A 293 -22.96 35.70 22.76
N LEU A 294 -22.38 36.89 22.92
CA LEU A 294 -22.77 38.12 22.20
C LEU A 294 -22.76 37.86 20.68
N SER A 295 -23.71 38.41 19.90
CA SER A 295 -23.80 38.19 18.44
C SER A 295 -23.39 39.44 17.66
N CYS A 296 -22.67 39.28 16.55
CA CYS A 296 -22.32 40.40 15.65
C CYS A 296 -23.38 40.67 14.56
N GLY A 297 -24.50 39.93 14.54
CA GLY A 297 -25.52 39.99 13.47
C GLY A 297 -25.06 39.32 12.17
N ASP A 298 -25.97 39.04 11.23
CA ASP A 298 -25.60 38.48 9.92
C ASP A 298 -24.80 39.54 9.13
N PRO A 299 -23.53 39.27 8.75
CA PRO A 299 -22.70 40.23 8.03
C PRO A 299 -23.10 40.42 6.55
N GLY A 300 -24.08 39.68 6.05
CA GLY A 300 -24.63 39.83 4.69
C GLY A 300 -23.71 39.29 3.59
N ASN A 301 -24.32 39.04 2.42
CA ASN A 301 -23.59 38.62 1.23
C ASN A 301 -22.79 39.79 0.64
N ILE A 302 -21.59 39.52 0.15
CA ILE A 302 -20.76 40.49 -0.59
C ILE A 302 -21.11 40.47 -2.08
N PRO A 303 -20.93 41.57 -2.83
CA PRO A 303 -21.19 41.60 -4.27
C PRO A 303 -20.46 40.47 -5.01
N ASN A 304 -21.18 39.70 -5.82
CA ASN A 304 -20.67 38.49 -6.50
C ASN A 304 -20.08 37.42 -5.55
N GLY A 305 -20.59 37.32 -4.33
CA GLY A 305 -20.27 36.25 -3.38
C GLY A 305 -21.39 35.99 -2.38
N ARG A 306 -21.25 34.90 -1.63
CA ARG A 306 -22.18 34.46 -0.62
C ARG A 306 -21.46 34.05 0.65
N ILE A 307 -22.10 34.24 1.80
CA ILE A 307 -21.58 33.74 3.06
C ILE A 307 -21.91 32.26 3.23
N ASN A 308 -21.03 31.56 3.93
CA ASN A 308 -21.22 30.18 4.36
C ASN A 308 -20.89 30.12 5.85
N GLY A 309 -21.94 30.09 6.65
CA GLY A 309 -21.93 30.11 8.10
C GLY A 309 -23.25 30.67 8.61
N THR A 310 -23.89 29.98 9.55
CA THR A 310 -25.16 30.38 10.18
C THR A 310 -24.98 30.88 11.61
N ASP A 311 -23.75 30.77 12.15
CA ASP A 311 -23.43 31.15 13.53
C ASP A 311 -22.77 32.54 13.56
N PHE A 312 -23.51 33.52 14.08
CA PHE A 312 -23.11 34.93 14.10
C PHE A 312 -22.56 35.40 15.46
N LEU A 313 -22.24 34.45 16.34
CA LEU A 313 -21.83 34.68 17.72
C LEU A 313 -20.34 35.10 17.84
N VAL A 314 -19.98 35.77 18.92
CA VAL A 314 -18.63 36.27 19.21
C VAL A 314 -17.63 35.11 19.23
N GLY A 315 -16.54 35.28 18.48
CA GLY A 315 -15.52 34.25 18.26
C GLY A 315 -15.78 33.38 17.03
N PHE A 316 -17.03 33.28 16.56
CA PHE A 316 -17.38 32.56 15.34
C PHE A 316 -16.94 33.34 14.11
N THR A 317 -16.77 32.59 13.02
CA THR A 317 -16.16 33.09 11.80
C THR A 317 -16.98 32.64 10.61
N VAL A 318 -17.62 33.58 9.92
CA VAL A 318 -18.30 33.29 8.66
C VAL A 318 -17.28 33.21 7.54
N LYS A 319 -17.50 32.28 6.59
CA LYS A 319 -16.62 32.12 5.44
C LYS A 319 -17.30 32.65 4.20
N TYR A 320 -16.66 33.57 3.50
CA TYR A 320 -17.18 34.08 2.24
C TYR A 320 -16.76 33.15 1.11
N LYS A 321 -17.65 32.98 0.13
CA LYS A 321 -17.41 32.26 -1.11
C LYS A 321 -17.90 33.09 -2.27
N CYS A 322 -17.03 33.41 -3.21
CA CYS A 322 -17.44 34.14 -4.40
C CYS A 322 -18.32 33.27 -5.31
N ASN A 323 -19.24 33.93 -6.02
CA ASN A 323 -20.03 33.35 -7.10
C ASN A 323 -19.12 32.90 -8.22
N GLU A 324 -19.63 32.03 -9.06
CA GLU A 324 -18.84 31.40 -10.11
C GLU A 324 -18.17 32.44 -11.03
N GLY A 325 -16.84 32.36 -11.13
CA GLY A 325 -16.01 33.24 -11.95
C GLY A 325 -15.56 34.55 -11.27
N TYR A 326 -15.68 34.61 -9.95
CA TYR A 326 -15.06 35.62 -9.11
C TYR A 326 -14.13 34.95 -8.08
N ARG A 327 -12.95 35.54 -7.83
CA ARG A 327 -11.94 35.12 -6.85
C ARG A 327 -11.94 36.07 -5.68
N LEU A 328 -11.71 35.51 -4.51
CA LEU A 328 -11.88 36.18 -3.24
C LEU A 328 -10.58 36.87 -2.85
N ARG A 329 -10.59 38.21 -2.74
CA ARG A 329 -9.43 39.03 -2.36
C ARG A 329 -9.63 39.61 -0.96
N GLY A 330 -8.63 39.40 -0.11
CA GLY A 330 -8.72 39.64 1.33
C GLY A 330 -8.94 38.34 2.11
N ARG A 331 -9.08 38.44 3.43
CA ARG A 331 -9.25 37.25 4.29
C ARG A 331 -10.59 36.58 3.97
N SER A 332 -10.57 35.30 3.61
CA SER A 332 -11.76 34.52 3.19
C SER A 332 -12.78 34.25 4.30
N LYS A 333 -12.51 34.78 5.49
CA LYS A 333 -13.17 34.52 6.74
C LYS A 333 -13.29 35.86 7.47
N SER A 334 -14.51 36.24 7.85
CA SER A 334 -14.69 37.35 8.79
C SER A 334 -15.06 36.78 10.14
N ARG A 335 -14.39 37.27 11.20
CA ARG A 335 -14.60 36.84 12.58
C ARG A 335 -15.40 37.89 13.32
N CYS A 336 -16.40 37.43 14.06
CA CYS A 336 -17.18 38.24 14.98
C CYS A 336 -16.31 38.53 16.22
N LYS A 337 -15.90 39.80 16.40
CA LYS A 337 -15.03 40.23 17.50
C LYS A 337 -15.83 40.42 18.78
N ARG A 338 -15.17 40.36 19.94
CA ARG A 338 -15.77 40.53 21.28
C ARG A 338 -16.57 41.83 21.47
N ASN A 339 -16.37 42.84 20.61
CA ASN A 339 -17.12 44.09 20.60
C ASN A 339 -18.39 44.07 19.74
N GLY A 340 -18.86 42.89 19.30
CA GLY A 340 -20.09 42.76 18.50
C GLY A 340 -19.96 43.23 17.05
N LYS A 341 -18.75 43.47 16.52
CA LYS A 341 -18.53 43.84 15.10
C LYS A 341 -17.71 42.80 14.34
N TRP A 342 -18.04 42.61 13.07
CA TRP A 342 -17.27 41.76 12.16
C TRP A 342 -15.93 42.40 11.77
N THR A 343 -14.91 41.58 11.55
CA THR A 343 -13.70 42.02 10.84
C THR A 343 -14.01 42.43 9.39
N LYS A 344 -13.14 43.23 8.76
CA LYS A 344 -13.34 43.72 7.38
C LYS A 344 -13.62 42.56 6.40
N ALA A 345 -14.75 42.62 5.70
CA ALA A 345 -15.16 41.59 4.74
C ALA A 345 -14.25 41.57 3.49
N PRO A 346 -14.06 40.39 2.88
CA PRO A 346 -13.32 40.27 1.63
C PRO A 346 -14.13 40.79 0.43
N THR A 347 -13.45 41.05 -0.69
CA THR A 347 -14.09 41.45 -1.94
C THR A 347 -13.97 40.35 -3.00
N CYS A 348 -15.02 40.14 -3.78
CA CYS A 348 -15.00 39.19 -4.89
C CYS A 348 -14.57 39.91 -6.17
N GLN A 349 -13.32 39.70 -6.55
CA GLN A 349 -12.77 40.24 -7.79
C GLN A 349 -13.04 39.29 -8.95
N LYS A 350 -13.39 39.84 -10.11
CA LYS A 350 -13.64 39.04 -11.30
C LYS A 350 -12.38 38.27 -11.68
N VAL A 351 -12.52 36.97 -11.97
CA VAL A 351 -11.36 36.12 -12.28
C VAL A 351 -10.73 36.57 -13.58
N GLU A 352 -9.46 36.95 -13.51
CA GLU A 352 -8.64 37.32 -14.66
C GLU A 352 -8.04 36.04 -15.28
N CYS A 353 -8.18 35.89 -16.60
CA CYS A 353 -7.47 34.90 -17.38
C CYS A 353 -6.18 35.50 -17.92
N ASN A 354 -5.09 34.73 -17.87
CA ASN A 354 -3.82 35.14 -18.46
C ASN A 354 -4.00 35.42 -19.96
N ASP A 355 -3.32 36.45 -20.48
CA ASP A 355 -3.34 36.76 -21.90
C ASP A 355 -2.77 35.56 -22.69
N PRO A 356 -3.54 34.91 -23.59
CA PRO A 356 -3.07 33.77 -24.37
C PRO A 356 -2.00 34.15 -25.44
N GLY A 357 -1.63 35.43 -25.53
CA GLY A 357 -0.57 35.93 -26.40
C GLY A 357 -0.97 35.97 -27.89
N SER A 358 -0.09 36.47 -28.75
CA SER A 358 -0.34 36.56 -30.20
C SER A 358 -0.27 35.21 -30.90
N LEU A 359 -1.17 34.96 -31.86
CA LEU A 359 -1.16 33.75 -32.69
C LEU A 359 -0.14 33.90 -33.81
N ARG A 360 0.89 33.05 -33.86
CA ARG A 360 1.91 33.07 -34.92
C ARG A 360 1.22 32.80 -36.26
N HIS A 361 1.48 33.64 -37.28
CA HIS A 361 0.78 33.63 -38.57
C HIS A 361 -0.76 33.73 -38.45
N GLY A 362 -1.26 34.40 -37.40
CA GLY A 362 -2.68 34.68 -37.21
C GLY A 362 -2.94 35.99 -36.48
N VAL A 363 -4.21 36.37 -36.40
CA VAL A 363 -4.72 37.57 -35.74
C VAL A 363 -5.79 37.16 -34.71
N ARG A 364 -5.86 37.89 -33.60
CA ARG A 364 -6.82 37.65 -32.52
C ARG A 364 -7.62 38.92 -32.23
N ARG A 365 -8.92 38.79 -31.95
CA ARG A 365 -9.79 39.91 -31.55
C ARG A 365 -10.83 39.50 -30.49
N PRO A 366 -11.19 40.39 -29.53
CA PRO A 366 -10.63 41.72 -29.28
C PRO A 366 -9.28 41.63 -28.52
N ARG A 367 -8.41 42.63 -28.71
CA ARG A 367 -7.13 42.75 -28.00
C ARG A 367 -7.35 43.67 -26.80
N LYS A 368 -7.45 43.11 -25.59
CA LYS A 368 -7.66 43.84 -24.34
C LYS A 368 -6.38 43.78 -23.50
N LYS A 369 -6.13 44.79 -22.66
CA LYS A 369 -5.00 44.77 -21.70
C LYS A 369 -5.15 43.67 -20.64
N LYS A 370 -6.39 43.34 -20.27
CA LYS A 370 -6.75 42.29 -19.30
C LYS A 370 -8.02 41.58 -19.75
N TYR A 371 -8.12 40.28 -19.44
CA TYR A 371 -9.25 39.43 -19.82
C TYR A 371 -9.87 38.82 -18.57
N TYR A 372 -11.19 38.90 -18.46
CA TYR A 372 -11.91 38.44 -17.28
C TYR A 372 -12.96 37.38 -17.63
N TYR A 373 -13.44 36.68 -16.60
CA TYR A 373 -14.48 35.65 -16.73
C TYR A 373 -15.62 36.05 -17.68
N LYS A 374 -15.96 35.16 -18.62
CA LYS A 374 -16.87 35.30 -19.77
C LYS A 374 -16.37 36.11 -20.97
N ASP A 375 -15.20 36.75 -20.91
CA ASP A 375 -14.60 37.34 -22.12
C ASP A 375 -14.32 36.26 -23.17
N LYS A 376 -14.58 36.59 -24.45
CA LYS A 376 -14.34 35.70 -25.59
C LYS A 376 -13.30 36.31 -26.53
N ILE A 377 -12.33 35.51 -26.94
CA ILE A 377 -11.33 35.87 -27.95
C ILE A 377 -11.54 34.97 -29.16
N ARG A 378 -11.62 35.56 -30.35
CA ARG A 378 -11.65 34.87 -31.64
C ARG A 378 -10.30 34.97 -32.33
N PHE A 379 -9.89 33.89 -32.98
CA PHE A 379 -8.64 33.76 -33.73
C PHE A 379 -8.93 33.50 -35.20
N ARG A 380 -8.11 34.10 -36.06
CA ARG A 380 -8.13 33.90 -37.51
C ARG A 380 -6.70 33.78 -37.99
N CYS A 381 -6.42 32.89 -38.95
CA CYS A 381 -5.09 32.80 -39.52
C CYS A 381 -4.87 33.85 -40.63
N LYS A 382 -3.62 34.24 -40.86
CA LYS A 382 -3.21 35.04 -42.02
C LYS A 382 -3.44 34.23 -43.30
N THR A 383 -3.54 34.89 -44.44
CA THR A 383 -3.88 34.28 -45.75
C THR A 383 -3.03 33.04 -46.04
N ASN A 384 -3.67 31.96 -46.51
CA ASN A 384 -3.09 30.64 -46.82
C ASN A 384 -2.65 29.74 -45.65
N TYR A 385 -2.81 30.17 -44.39
CA TYR A 385 -2.61 29.32 -43.21
C TYR A 385 -3.94 28.72 -42.73
N THR A 386 -3.93 27.43 -42.39
CA THR A 386 -5.14 26.72 -41.93
C THR A 386 -5.22 26.75 -40.42
N ILE A 387 -6.37 27.16 -39.86
CA ILE A 387 -6.61 27.14 -38.42
C ILE A 387 -6.98 25.73 -37.96
N ILE A 388 -6.24 25.18 -37.00
CA ILE A 388 -6.56 23.90 -36.36
C ILE A 388 -6.85 24.16 -34.87
N GLY A 389 -8.01 23.69 -34.42
CA GLY A 389 -8.58 23.98 -33.11
C GLY A 389 -9.76 24.96 -33.18
N ARG A 390 -10.41 25.18 -32.04
CA ARG A 390 -11.57 26.08 -31.96
C ARG A 390 -11.13 27.51 -32.27
N SER A 391 -11.77 28.16 -33.24
CA SER A 391 -11.50 29.54 -33.65
C SER A 391 -11.91 30.59 -32.60
N ALA A 392 -12.45 30.17 -31.45
CA ALA A 392 -12.79 31.02 -30.33
C ALA A 392 -12.53 30.32 -28.99
N MET A 393 -12.04 31.07 -28.01
CA MET A 393 -11.89 30.63 -26.62
C MET A 393 -12.54 31.64 -25.67
N ALA A 394 -13.10 31.15 -24.58
CA ALA A 394 -13.82 31.94 -23.58
C ALA A 394 -13.15 31.78 -22.20
N CYS A 395 -12.97 32.87 -21.46
CA CYS A 395 -12.38 32.84 -20.14
C CYS A 395 -13.36 32.18 -19.15
N ARG A 396 -12.96 31.05 -18.57
CA ARG A 396 -13.79 30.26 -17.66
C ARG A 396 -13.62 30.68 -16.21
N SER A 397 -14.52 30.19 -15.37
CA SER A 397 -14.63 30.55 -13.95
C SER A 397 -13.41 30.13 -13.12
N ASN A 398 -12.59 29.21 -13.62
CA ASN A 398 -11.34 28.76 -13.01
C ASN A 398 -10.12 29.64 -13.37
N GLY A 399 -10.28 30.67 -14.22
CA GLY A 399 -9.18 31.52 -14.69
C GLY A 399 -8.36 30.90 -15.81
N MET A 400 -8.85 29.82 -16.41
CA MET A 400 -8.30 29.22 -17.61
C MET A 400 -9.25 29.47 -18.79
N TRP A 401 -8.72 29.44 -20.00
CA TRP A 401 -9.54 29.55 -21.19
C TRP A 401 -10.25 28.23 -21.51
N SER A 402 -11.39 28.31 -22.20
CA SER A 402 -12.28 27.19 -22.48
C SER A 402 -11.75 26.12 -23.43
N GLY A 403 -10.51 26.30 -23.89
CA GLY A 403 -9.77 25.38 -24.74
C GLY A 403 -8.34 25.89 -24.92
N PHE A 404 -7.56 25.14 -25.70
CA PHE A 404 -6.20 25.53 -26.06
C PHE A 404 -6.22 26.56 -27.18
N LYS A 405 -5.19 27.42 -27.21
CA LYS A 405 -4.97 28.40 -28.29
C LYS A 405 -4.88 27.64 -29.63
N PRO A 406 -5.69 27.99 -30.64
CA PRO A 406 -5.64 27.33 -31.94
C PRO A 406 -4.29 27.60 -32.62
N ALA A 407 -3.87 26.72 -33.53
CA ALA A 407 -2.63 26.88 -34.29
C ALA A 407 -2.94 27.24 -35.74
N CYS A 408 -2.14 28.14 -36.32
CA CYS A 408 -2.14 28.43 -37.75
C CYS A 408 -1.04 27.62 -38.41
N LEU A 409 -1.42 26.58 -39.12
CA LEU A 409 -0.47 25.66 -39.71
C LEU A 409 -0.15 26.10 -41.14
N ALA A 410 1.14 26.09 -41.46
CA ALA A 410 1.65 26.58 -42.72
C ALA A 410 1.23 25.65 -43.88
N PRO A 411 0.94 26.22 -45.06
CA PRO A 411 0.85 25.44 -46.27
C PRO A 411 2.24 24.86 -46.60
N CYS A 412 2.27 23.70 -47.24
CA CYS A 412 3.50 23.08 -47.66
C CYS A 412 3.98 23.70 -48.97
N LYS A 413 5.30 23.75 -49.17
CA LYS A 413 5.87 24.11 -50.47
C LYS A 413 5.46 23.07 -51.51
N ASP A 414 5.36 23.47 -52.77
CA ASP A 414 5.07 22.56 -53.87
C ASP A 414 6.04 21.35 -53.84
N PRO A 415 5.55 20.10 -53.74
CA PRO A 415 6.39 18.91 -53.62
C PRO A 415 7.11 18.50 -54.92
N GLY A 416 6.81 19.13 -56.07
CA GLY A 416 7.29 18.74 -57.39
C GLY A 416 6.53 17.56 -58.01
N ILE A 417 7.04 17.05 -59.14
CA ILE A 417 6.51 15.86 -59.85
C ILE A 417 7.60 14.77 -59.85
N PRO A 418 7.29 13.53 -59.45
CA PRO A 418 8.27 12.44 -59.43
C PRO A 418 8.69 12.02 -60.84
N LYS A 419 9.98 11.71 -61.04
CA LYS A 419 10.52 11.22 -62.32
C LYS A 419 9.75 9.97 -62.76
N GLY A 420 9.16 10.01 -63.97
CA GLY A 420 8.36 8.92 -64.52
C GLY A 420 6.91 8.85 -64.00
N GLY A 421 6.45 9.83 -63.21
CA GLY A 421 5.08 9.94 -62.72
C GLY A 421 4.36 11.24 -63.10
N VAL A 422 3.12 11.37 -62.66
CA VAL A 422 2.25 12.55 -62.79
C VAL A 422 1.62 12.88 -61.44
N ARG A 423 1.43 14.17 -61.17
CA ARG A 423 0.76 14.68 -59.95
C ARG A 423 -0.64 15.16 -60.31
N LEU A 424 -1.64 14.75 -59.55
CA LEU A 424 -3.05 14.98 -59.86
C LEU A 424 -3.67 16.20 -59.16
N ASP A 425 -3.14 16.61 -58.01
CA ASP A 425 -3.75 17.65 -57.18
C ASP A 425 -2.84 18.88 -57.03
N HIS A 426 -3.42 20.08 -56.95
CA HIS A 426 -2.73 21.37 -56.99
C HIS A 426 -2.83 22.22 -55.71
N SER A 427 -3.44 21.70 -54.63
CA SER A 427 -3.63 22.45 -53.39
C SER A 427 -2.72 21.93 -52.26
N PHE A 428 -1.99 22.84 -51.62
CA PHE A 428 -0.92 22.53 -50.66
C PHE A 428 -1.21 22.99 -49.23
N LYS A 429 -2.49 23.22 -48.89
CA LYS A 429 -2.91 23.65 -47.55
C LYS A 429 -2.71 22.52 -46.54
N HIS A 430 -2.48 22.87 -45.27
CA HIS A 430 -2.34 21.89 -44.20
C HIS A 430 -3.54 20.91 -44.13
N ALA A 431 -3.25 19.63 -43.92
CA ALA A 431 -4.16 18.48 -43.92
C ALA A 431 -4.74 18.06 -45.28
N GLN A 432 -4.38 18.73 -46.38
CA GLN A 432 -4.72 18.27 -47.72
C GLN A 432 -3.70 17.28 -48.26
N THR A 433 -4.18 16.39 -49.12
CA THR A 433 -3.40 15.35 -49.77
C THR A 433 -3.15 15.68 -51.24
N VAL A 434 -1.95 15.33 -51.72
CA VAL A 434 -1.53 15.47 -53.12
C VAL A 434 -1.23 14.09 -53.67
N ARG A 435 -1.99 13.65 -54.68
CA ARG A 435 -1.88 12.30 -55.27
C ARG A 435 -0.93 12.24 -56.47
N PHE A 436 -0.33 11.06 -56.64
CA PHE A 436 0.63 10.77 -57.71
C PHE A 436 0.31 9.44 -58.42
N LEU A 437 0.63 9.34 -59.70
CA LEU A 437 0.52 8.13 -60.53
C LEU A 437 1.82 7.91 -61.32
N CYS A 438 2.23 6.66 -61.58
CA CYS A 438 3.37 6.34 -62.45
C CYS A 438 2.89 6.18 -63.92
N LYS A 439 3.68 6.63 -64.90
CA LYS A 439 3.30 6.72 -66.33
C LYS A 439 3.26 5.38 -67.09
N LYS A 440 3.89 4.29 -66.61
CA LYS A 440 3.81 2.95 -67.23
C LYS A 440 2.71 2.10 -66.59
N ARG A 441 1.90 1.43 -67.45
CA ARG A 441 0.69 0.65 -67.08
C ARG A 441 0.88 -0.20 -65.81
N ASN A 442 0.11 0.14 -64.77
CA ASN A 442 -0.14 -0.60 -63.53
C ASN A 442 1.03 -0.83 -62.54
N GLN A 443 1.93 0.13 -62.38
CA GLN A 443 2.79 0.16 -61.19
C GLN A 443 2.33 1.25 -60.19
N PRO A 444 1.96 0.88 -58.94
CA PRO A 444 1.66 1.87 -57.93
C PRO A 444 2.96 2.60 -57.52
N PRO A 445 2.96 3.94 -57.42
CA PRO A 445 4.09 4.67 -56.83
C PRO A 445 4.34 4.19 -55.40
N SER A 446 5.57 4.32 -54.90
CA SER A 446 5.93 3.93 -53.52
C SER A 446 4.99 4.53 -52.46
N VAL A 447 4.40 5.68 -52.76
CA VAL A 447 3.35 6.33 -51.98
C VAL A 447 2.38 6.99 -52.96
N SER A 448 1.08 6.73 -52.85
CA SER A 448 0.06 7.25 -53.77
C SER A 448 -0.40 8.67 -53.46
N TYR A 449 -0.10 9.19 -52.26
CA TYR A 449 -0.39 10.57 -51.89
C TYR A 449 0.53 11.09 -50.78
N LEU A 450 0.82 12.39 -50.79
CA LEU A 450 1.48 13.10 -49.70
C LEU A 450 0.49 13.96 -48.95
N THR A 451 0.53 13.97 -47.62
CA THR A 451 -0.31 14.84 -46.79
C THR A 451 0.52 16.00 -46.26
N CYS A 452 0.03 17.22 -46.43
CA CYS A 452 0.72 18.39 -45.91
C CYS A 452 0.54 18.52 -44.39
N ASN A 453 1.65 18.38 -43.65
CA ASN A 453 1.70 18.47 -42.20
C ASN A 453 2.52 19.69 -41.75
N ASN A 454 1.89 20.88 -41.82
CA ASN A 454 2.37 22.13 -41.20
C ASN A 454 3.70 22.59 -41.81
N GLY A 455 3.67 22.92 -43.10
CA GLY A 455 4.84 23.37 -43.85
C GLY A 455 5.79 22.25 -44.31
N ARG A 456 5.55 20.99 -43.90
CA ARG A 456 6.32 19.82 -44.34
C ARG A 456 5.41 18.70 -44.81
N TRP A 457 5.79 18.03 -45.89
CA TRP A 457 5.10 16.83 -46.36
C TRP A 457 5.36 15.68 -45.39
N ASN A 458 4.35 14.86 -45.15
CA ASN A 458 4.45 13.68 -44.28
C ASN A 458 5.52 12.68 -44.74
N GLN A 459 5.87 12.69 -46.03
CA GLN A 459 6.86 11.82 -46.66
C GLN A 459 7.54 12.58 -47.82
N ASN A 460 8.65 12.04 -48.33
CA ASN A 460 9.35 12.56 -49.50
C ASN A 460 8.58 12.23 -50.80
N ILE A 461 8.85 12.96 -51.89
CA ILE A 461 8.21 12.75 -53.20
C ILE A 461 8.30 11.26 -53.63
N PRO A 462 7.19 10.62 -54.09
CA PRO A 462 7.16 9.17 -54.34
C PRO A 462 8.12 8.73 -55.45
N ARG A 463 8.66 7.50 -55.37
CA ARG A 463 9.49 6.90 -56.42
C ARG A 463 8.74 5.72 -57.06
N CYS A 464 8.87 5.53 -58.36
CA CYS A 464 8.37 4.33 -59.04
C CYS A 464 9.52 3.29 -59.04
N ILE A 465 9.40 2.15 -58.33
CA ILE A 465 10.53 1.22 -58.08
C ILE A 465 10.13 -0.26 -58.26
N ALA A 466 11.04 -1.04 -58.86
CA ALA A 466 11.14 -2.51 -58.79
C ALA A 466 12.35 -2.91 -57.89
N ASP A 467 12.25 -4.04 -57.15
CA ASP A 467 13.30 -4.78 -56.38
C ASP A 467 13.51 -4.53 -54.86
N CYS A 468 14.29 -5.41 -54.19
CA CYS A 468 14.67 -5.36 -52.75
C CYS A 468 15.63 -4.18 -52.48
N ASP A 469 15.49 -3.52 -51.33
CA ASP A 469 16.35 -2.39 -50.94
C ASP A 469 17.83 -2.81 -50.74
N ASP A 470 18.80 -1.96 -51.09
CA ASP A 470 20.23 -2.25 -50.87
C ASP A 470 20.51 -2.45 -49.36
N PRO A 471 21.03 -3.63 -48.95
CA PRO A 471 21.29 -3.92 -47.55
C PRO A 471 22.46 -3.12 -46.95
N GLY A 472 23.20 -2.38 -47.78
CA GLY A 472 24.34 -1.56 -47.38
C GLY A 472 25.60 -2.37 -47.09
N THR A 473 26.75 -1.70 -47.04
CA THR A 473 28.02 -2.32 -46.65
C THR A 473 28.27 -2.09 -45.16
N PRO A 474 28.59 -3.13 -44.36
CA PRO A 474 28.90 -2.99 -42.94
C PRO A 474 30.11 -2.06 -42.72
N ILE A 475 30.06 -1.22 -41.68
CA ILE A 475 31.19 -0.37 -41.28
C ILE A 475 32.33 -1.28 -40.80
N ASN A 476 33.56 -1.08 -41.29
CA ASN A 476 34.72 -1.96 -41.10
C ASN A 476 34.51 -3.39 -41.65
N GLY A 477 33.80 -3.47 -42.77
CA GLY A 477 33.64 -4.70 -43.54
C GLY A 477 33.31 -4.41 -45.01
N GLN A 478 33.30 -5.47 -45.80
CA GLN A 478 33.07 -5.43 -47.24
C GLN A 478 31.86 -6.29 -47.62
N ARG A 479 31.15 -5.85 -48.67
CA ARG A 479 29.98 -6.53 -49.22
C ARG A 479 30.28 -6.97 -50.65
N GLN A 480 29.98 -8.23 -50.96
CA GLN A 480 30.18 -8.81 -52.28
C GLN A 480 28.82 -9.21 -52.89
N GLY A 481 28.50 -8.60 -54.03
CA GLY A 481 27.24 -8.80 -54.79
C GLY A 481 26.40 -7.52 -54.87
N THR A 482 26.03 -7.11 -56.09
CA THR A 482 25.31 -5.86 -56.43
C THR A 482 23.89 -6.09 -56.96
N ASP A 483 23.48 -7.35 -57.12
CA ASP A 483 22.20 -7.74 -57.69
C ASP A 483 21.17 -8.04 -56.57
N PHE A 484 20.15 -7.18 -56.45
CA PHE A 484 19.15 -7.22 -55.38
C PHE A 484 17.81 -7.85 -55.82
N ILE A 485 17.81 -8.59 -56.92
CA ILE A 485 16.62 -9.27 -57.44
C ILE A 485 16.28 -10.52 -56.61
N LEU A 486 15.02 -10.93 -56.70
CA LEU A 486 14.47 -12.10 -56.01
C LEU A 486 15.36 -13.35 -56.15
N LYS A 487 15.62 -14.01 -55.02
CA LYS A 487 16.48 -15.20 -54.84
C LYS A 487 17.99 -14.96 -54.96
N LYS A 488 18.49 -13.77 -55.27
CA LYS A 488 19.94 -13.50 -55.23
C LYS A 488 20.47 -13.32 -53.81
N ARG A 489 21.73 -13.70 -53.61
CA ARG A 489 22.45 -13.67 -52.32
C ARG A 489 23.55 -12.62 -52.36
N VAL A 490 23.73 -11.93 -51.24
CA VAL A 490 24.78 -10.93 -51.02
C VAL A 490 25.63 -11.36 -49.83
N TYR A 491 26.95 -11.36 -49.99
CA TYR A 491 27.93 -11.88 -49.02
C TYR A 491 28.65 -10.75 -48.28
N PHE A 492 29.09 -11.02 -47.03
CA PHE A 492 29.78 -10.03 -46.20
C PHE A 492 31.04 -10.58 -45.52
N THR A 493 32.09 -9.76 -45.51
CA THR A 493 33.38 -9.96 -44.85
C THR A 493 33.69 -8.76 -43.95
N CYS A 494 34.50 -8.95 -42.89
CA CYS A 494 34.94 -7.85 -42.03
C CYS A 494 36.41 -7.53 -42.30
N ASP A 495 36.78 -6.26 -42.13
CA ASP A 495 38.15 -5.78 -42.26
C ASP A 495 39.02 -6.30 -41.09
N GLN A 496 40.35 -6.34 -41.27
CA GLN A 496 41.27 -6.83 -40.24
C GLN A 496 41.10 -6.07 -38.91
N GLY A 497 41.03 -6.82 -37.79
CA GLY A 497 40.79 -6.28 -36.45
C GLY A 497 39.32 -6.28 -36.00
N TYR A 498 38.39 -6.70 -36.86
CA TYR A 498 36.95 -6.78 -36.59
C TYR A 498 36.40 -8.20 -36.85
N MET A 499 35.42 -8.63 -36.05
CA MET A 499 34.77 -9.94 -36.18
C MET A 499 33.29 -9.83 -36.59
N ARG A 500 32.83 -10.71 -37.49
CA ARG A 500 31.47 -10.70 -38.05
C ARG A 500 30.45 -11.25 -37.06
N VAL A 501 29.60 -10.38 -36.53
CA VAL A 501 28.43 -10.75 -35.72
C VAL A 501 27.20 -10.72 -36.63
N GLY A 502 26.78 -11.92 -37.07
CA GLY A 502 25.64 -12.10 -37.97
C GLY A 502 25.91 -13.09 -39.13
N PRO A 503 24.93 -13.26 -40.03
CA PRO A 503 25.01 -14.26 -41.10
C PRO A 503 26.04 -13.89 -42.18
N LYS A 504 26.71 -14.89 -42.76
CA LYS A 504 27.74 -14.71 -43.83
C LYS A 504 27.16 -14.15 -45.12
N TYR A 505 25.88 -14.39 -45.39
CA TYR A 505 25.14 -13.87 -46.54
C TYR A 505 23.67 -13.68 -46.19
N ILE A 506 22.99 -12.84 -46.96
CA ILE A 506 21.53 -12.65 -46.92
C ILE A 506 20.96 -12.82 -48.33
N GLN A 507 19.70 -13.30 -48.43
CA GLN A 507 19.03 -13.60 -49.70
C GLN A 507 17.73 -12.80 -49.84
N CYS A 508 17.48 -12.18 -50.99
CA CYS A 508 16.21 -11.47 -51.24
C CYS A 508 15.08 -12.50 -51.40
N GLN A 509 14.13 -12.51 -50.46
CA GLN A 509 13.03 -13.49 -50.38
C GLN A 509 11.80 -13.03 -51.18
N SER A 510 10.85 -13.96 -51.43
CA SER A 510 9.61 -13.70 -52.20
C SER A 510 8.72 -12.59 -51.63
N ASN A 511 8.84 -12.29 -50.33
CA ASN A 511 8.21 -11.16 -49.65
C ASN A 511 8.93 -9.81 -49.87
N ARG A 512 9.94 -9.77 -50.75
CA ARG A 512 10.77 -8.61 -51.09
C ARG A 512 11.51 -8.02 -49.88
N ARG A 513 11.87 -8.86 -48.91
CA ARG A 513 12.76 -8.55 -47.79
C ARG A 513 13.97 -9.47 -47.81
N TRP A 514 15.08 -9.01 -47.26
CA TRP A 514 16.24 -9.87 -47.01
C TRP A 514 15.92 -10.94 -45.98
N SER A 515 16.47 -12.14 -46.19
CA SER A 515 16.33 -13.28 -45.27
C SER A 515 16.79 -12.97 -43.85
N ASP A 516 17.67 -11.99 -43.70
CA ASP A 516 18.15 -11.45 -42.43
C ASP A 516 18.70 -10.02 -42.63
N LYS A 517 19.11 -9.35 -41.56
CA LYS A 517 19.82 -8.06 -41.61
C LYS A 517 21.31 -8.26 -41.98
N ALA A 518 21.92 -7.24 -42.59
CA ALA A 518 23.36 -7.25 -42.84
C ALA A 518 24.14 -7.41 -41.51
N PRO A 519 25.21 -8.23 -41.49
CA PRO A 519 25.99 -8.50 -40.29
C PRO A 519 26.80 -7.27 -39.85
N ILE A 520 27.14 -7.21 -38.57
CA ILE A 520 27.90 -6.10 -37.99
C ILE A 520 29.34 -6.56 -37.76
N CYS A 521 30.33 -5.74 -38.15
CA CYS A 521 31.74 -5.97 -37.89
C CYS A 521 32.14 -5.26 -36.59
N GLU A 522 32.32 -6.01 -35.50
CA GLU A 522 32.66 -5.47 -34.19
C GLU A 522 34.16 -5.57 -33.90
N PRO A 523 34.78 -4.58 -33.24
CA PRO A 523 36.21 -4.60 -32.92
C PRO A 523 36.55 -5.70 -31.90
N LEU A 524 37.66 -6.41 -32.12
CA LEU A 524 38.10 -7.53 -31.28
C LEU A 524 38.55 -7.05 -29.88
N SER A 525 37.98 -7.62 -28.80
CA SER A 525 38.28 -7.24 -27.41
C SER A 525 38.32 -8.44 -26.43
N CYS A 526 39.33 -8.47 -25.55
CA CYS A 526 39.50 -9.47 -24.48
C CYS A 526 38.97 -8.95 -23.13
N PHE A 527 38.25 -9.77 -22.37
CA PHE A 527 37.81 -9.44 -21.00
C PHE A 527 38.99 -9.40 -20.01
N ARG A 528 38.87 -8.70 -18.87
CA ARG A 528 39.95 -8.60 -17.86
C ARG A 528 40.56 -9.97 -17.47
N PRO A 529 41.89 -10.16 -17.56
CA PRO A 529 42.54 -11.43 -17.26
C PRO A 529 42.60 -11.71 -15.75
N ILE A 530 42.57 -12.99 -15.35
CA ILE A 530 42.65 -13.44 -13.96
C ILE A 530 44.13 -13.53 -13.54
N PRO A 531 44.56 -12.88 -12.42
CA PRO A 531 45.94 -12.98 -11.94
C PRO A 531 46.33 -14.41 -11.48
N PRO A 532 47.57 -14.86 -11.69
CA PRO A 532 48.12 -16.09 -11.09
C PRO A 532 48.12 -16.08 -9.55
N GLN A 533 48.28 -17.25 -8.92
CA GLN A 533 48.35 -17.39 -7.46
C GLN A 533 49.42 -16.47 -6.85
N ASN A 534 49.06 -15.74 -5.79
CA ASN A 534 49.92 -14.75 -5.13
C ASN A 534 50.40 -13.59 -6.03
N ALA A 535 49.62 -13.23 -7.06
CA ALA A 535 49.85 -12.07 -7.92
C ALA A 535 48.60 -11.17 -8.06
N TYR A 536 48.78 -9.92 -8.45
CA TYR A 536 47.72 -8.93 -8.67
C TYR A 536 48.03 -7.99 -9.86
N ILE A 537 47.02 -7.28 -10.36
CA ILE A 537 47.17 -6.28 -11.42
C ILE A 537 47.18 -4.88 -10.77
N TYR A 538 48.27 -4.13 -10.91
CA TYR A 538 48.37 -2.74 -10.42
C TYR A 538 47.73 -1.75 -11.41
N SER A 539 46.81 -0.88 -10.97
CA SER A 539 46.37 0.27 -11.76
C SER A 539 46.00 1.47 -10.87
N ARG A 540 46.55 2.66 -11.18
CA ARG A 540 46.30 3.93 -10.46
C ARG A 540 45.07 4.71 -10.98
N ARG A 541 44.41 4.30 -12.06
CA ARG A 541 43.22 4.96 -12.64
C ARG A 541 42.23 3.92 -13.17
N GLN A 542 40.93 4.13 -12.89
CA GLN A 542 39.72 3.38 -13.29
C GLN A 542 39.91 2.03 -14.04
N GLN A 543 39.43 0.93 -13.43
CA GLN A 543 39.53 -0.43 -13.95
C GLN A 543 38.78 -0.59 -15.29
N LYS A 544 39.51 -0.90 -16.38
CA LYS A 544 38.95 -1.26 -17.70
C LYS A 544 38.48 -2.73 -17.67
N GLU A 545 37.20 -3.00 -17.95
CA GLU A 545 36.63 -4.37 -17.99
C GLU A 545 36.95 -5.12 -19.30
N LYS A 546 37.28 -4.40 -20.38
CA LYS A 546 37.60 -4.94 -21.71
C LYS A 546 38.85 -4.28 -22.29
N TYR A 547 39.75 -5.09 -22.84
CA TYR A 547 41.03 -4.68 -23.44
C TYR A 547 40.98 -4.90 -24.96
N GLY A 548 41.57 -3.98 -25.72
CA GLY A 548 41.61 -4.05 -27.19
C GLY A 548 42.66 -5.04 -27.70
N PHE A 549 42.53 -5.44 -28.96
CA PHE A 549 43.53 -6.26 -29.66
C PHE A 549 44.95 -5.67 -29.54
N ASN A 550 45.92 -6.52 -29.23
CA ASN A 550 47.33 -6.17 -28.92
C ASN A 550 47.60 -5.40 -27.61
N GLU A 551 46.59 -5.05 -26.80
CA GLU A 551 46.83 -4.47 -25.46
C GLU A 551 47.50 -5.49 -24.53
N VAL A 552 48.43 -5.01 -23.69
CA VAL A 552 49.23 -5.82 -22.77
C VAL A 552 48.87 -5.48 -21.32
N VAL A 553 48.62 -6.50 -20.51
CA VAL A 553 48.34 -6.39 -19.06
C VAL A 553 49.49 -7.03 -18.28
N MET A 554 49.96 -6.35 -17.23
CA MET A 554 51.09 -6.78 -16.41
C MET A 554 50.62 -7.21 -15.01
N PHE A 555 51.13 -8.35 -14.55
CA PHE A 555 50.93 -8.91 -13.22
C PHE A 555 52.12 -8.61 -12.30
N TYR A 556 51.84 -8.42 -11.01
CA TYR A 556 52.82 -8.18 -9.96
C TYR A 556 52.63 -9.20 -8.84
N CYS A 557 53.71 -9.78 -8.30
CA CYS A 557 53.59 -10.66 -7.14
C CYS A 557 53.19 -9.88 -5.88
N ASN A 558 52.40 -10.51 -5.02
CA ASN A 558 52.09 -10.02 -3.68
C ASN A 558 53.38 -9.84 -2.85
N LYS A 559 53.36 -8.94 -1.86
CA LYS A 559 54.50 -8.70 -0.96
C LYS A 559 54.97 -10.00 -0.31
N GLY A 560 56.30 -10.18 -0.20
CA GLY A 560 56.95 -11.39 0.35
C GLY A 560 57.15 -12.55 -0.64
N HIS A 561 56.75 -12.38 -1.91
CA HIS A 561 57.00 -13.31 -3.00
C HIS A 561 57.88 -12.66 -4.07
N PHE A 562 58.70 -13.43 -4.79
CA PHE A 562 59.49 -12.93 -5.92
C PHE A 562 58.90 -13.41 -7.24
N ALA A 563 59.01 -12.58 -8.28
CA ALA A 563 58.52 -12.91 -9.62
C ALA A 563 59.52 -13.83 -10.34
N SER A 564 59.06 -14.99 -10.79
CA SER A 564 59.82 -15.91 -11.64
C SER A 564 59.01 -16.24 -12.89
N GLY A 565 59.51 -15.87 -14.07
CA GLY A 565 58.81 -15.99 -15.36
C GLY A 565 58.23 -14.67 -15.89
N SER A 566 57.53 -14.73 -17.03
CA SER A 566 57.07 -13.53 -17.76
C SER A 566 55.77 -12.94 -17.18
N PRO A 567 55.75 -11.69 -16.70
CA PRO A 567 54.62 -11.09 -15.98
C PRO A 567 53.54 -10.48 -16.87
N PHE A 568 53.66 -10.53 -18.20
CA PHE A 568 52.72 -9.87 -19.11
C PHE A 568 51.89 -10.84 -19.94
N VAL A 569 50.64 -10.46 -20.21
CA VAL A 569 49.73 -11.15 -21.14
C VAL A 569 49.24 -10.17 -22.20
N ARG A 570 49.14 -10.61 -23.46
CA ARG A 570 48.71 -9.81 -24.62
C ARG A 570 47.38 -10.31 -25.16
N CYS A 571 46.47 -9.41 -25.49
CA CYS A 571 45.18 -9.77 -26.09
C CYS A 571 45.36 -10.14 -27.57
N LEU A 572 45.21 -11.44 -27.89
CA LEU A 572 45.33 -12.02 -29.23
C LEU A 572 43.94 -12.37 -29.78
N ALA A 573 43.87 -12.75 -31.07
CA ALA A 573 42.62 -13.06 -31.78
C ALA A 573 41.78 -14.20 -31.14
N ASN A 574 42.42 -15.06 -30.35
CA ASN A 574 41.84 -16.22 -29.67
C ASN A 574 41.86 -16.11 -28.12
N GLY A 575 42.07 -14.91 -27.57
CA GLY A 575 42.11 -14.66 -26.12
C GLY A 575 43.46 -14.14 -25.62
N TRP A 576 43.70 -14.18 -24.30
CA TRP A 576 44.97 -13.75 -23.72
C TRP A 576 46.10 -14.75 -24.01
N SER A 577 47.31 -14.25 -24.30
CA SER A 577 48.51 -15.08 -24.31
C SER A 577 48.75 -15.70 -22.93
N LYS A 578 49.30 -16.92 -22.87
CA LYS A 578 49.64 -17.58 -21.60
C LYS A 578 50.80 -16.82 -20.91
N THR A 579 50.67 -16.55 -19.61
CA THR A 579 51.77 -16.06 -18.76
C THR A 579 52.53 -17.23 -18.15
N THR A 580 53.84 -17.08 -17.96
CA THR A 580 54.69 -18.03 -17.22
C THR A 580 55.03 -17.55 -15.81
N LEU A 581 54.44 -16.43 -15.35
CA LEU A 581 54.72 -15.85 -14.04
C LEU A 581 54.29 -16.78 -12.90
N ARG A 582 55.26 -17.15 -12.08
CA ARG A 582 55.10 -17.82 -10.78
C ARG A 582 55.60 -16.89 -9.68
N CYS A 583 54.89 -16.85 -8.56
CA CYS A 583 55.23 -16.04 -7.39
C CYS A 583 55.57 -16.91 -6.17
N PRO A 584 56.71 -17.63 -6.17
CA PRO A 584 57.16 -18.39 -5.01
C PRO A 584 57.49 -17.47 -3.81
N PRO A 585 57.27 -17.94 -2.57
CA PRO A 585 57.61 -17.19 -1.36
C PRO A 585 59.14 -17.04 -1.24
N LYS A 586 59.60 -15.90 -0.74
CA LYS A 586 61.03 -15.69 -0.46
C LYS A 586 61.48 -16.61 0.69
N ASN A 587 62.70 -17.14 0.62
CA ASN A 587 63.31 -18.01 1.64
C ASN A 587 64.31 -17.19 2.46
N CYS A 588 64.24 -17.27 3.80
CA CYS A 588 65.10 -16.52 4.72
C CYS A 588 66.38 -17.25 5.16
N GLY A 589 66.62 -18.49 4.68
CA GLY A 589 67.78 -19.31 5.06
C GLY A 589 67.61 -20.04 6.40
N ASP A 590 68.41 -21.07 6.70
CA ASP A 590 68.34 -21.79 7.99
C ASP A 590 69.06 -20.98 9.10
N PRO A 591 68.37 -20.59 10.20
CA PRO A 591 68.97 -19.78 11.26
C PRO A 591 69.83 -20.54 12.31
N GLY A 592 70.10 -21.84 12.16
CA GLY A 592 70.96 -22.64 13.06
C GLY A 592 70.30 -23.10 14.38
N THR A 593 71.00 -23.90 15.22
CA THR A 593 70.54 -24.33 16.57
C THR A 593 71.57 -23.90 17.64
N PRO A 594 71.17 -23.26 18.76
CA PRO A 594 72.08 -22.80 19.80
C PRO A 594 72.77 -23.95 20.58
N THR A 595 74.04 -23.79 20.93
CA THR A 595 74.78 -24.72 21.83
C THR A 595 74.13 -24.74 23.21
N ASN A 596 73.93 -25.93 23.81
CA ASN A 596 73.13 -26.16 25.03
C ASN A 596 71.66 -25.73 24.91
N GLY A 597 71.11 -25.68 23.68
CA GLY A 597 69.71 -25.43 23.38
C GLY A 597 69.15 -26.27 22.22
N ARG A 598 67.85 -26.12 21.92
CA ARG A 598 67.09 -26.85 20.91
C ARG A 598 66.27 -25.89 20.05
N ARG A 599 66.10 -26.20 18.76
CA ARG A 599 65.27 -25.44 17.80
C ARG A 599 64.07 -26.26 17.35
N GLN A 600 62.90 -25.64 17.31
CA GLN A 600 61.66 -26.23 16.82
C GLN A 600 61.12 -25.47 15.58
N GLY A 601 60.97 -26.19 14.46
CA GLY A 601 60.52 -25.68 13.16
C GLY A 601 61.55 -25.88 12.05
N ASN A 602 61.12 -26.36 10.86
CA ASN A 602 61.99 -26.76 9.74
C ASN A 602 61.61 -26.14 8.38
N VAL A 603 60.76 -25.10 8.36
CA VAL A 603 60.30 -24.41 7.14
C VAL A 603 60.71 -22.94 7.20
N PHE A 604 61.49 -22.47 6.21
CA PHE A 604 62.21 -21.18 6.27
C PHE A 604 61.70 -20.13 5.26
N THR A 605 60.49 -20.31 4.73
CA THR A 605 59.89 -19.39 3.73
C THR A 605 59.00 -18.33 4.38
N PHE A 606 58.78 -17.22 3.67
CA PHE A 606 58.04 -16.03 4.13
C PHE A 606 56.79 -16.37 4.96
N ASN A 607 56.66 -15.73 6.14
CA ASN A 607 55.66 -15.95 7.20
C ASN A 607 55.80 -17.20 8.09
N ASN A 608 56.73 -18.13 7.83
CA ASN A 608 57.01 -19.22 8.77
C ASN A 608 57.88 -18.77 9.94
N LYS A 609 57.77 -19.47 11.07
CA LYS A 609 58.42 -19.15 12.34
C LYS A 609 59.22 -20.32 12.88
N VAL A 610 60.33 -20.04 13.56
CA VAL A 610 61.13 -21.03 14.30
C VAL A 610 61.38 -20.56 15.72
N ASN A 611 61.33 -21.50 16.67
CA ASN A 611 61.46 -21.22 18.11
C ASN A 611 62.69 -21.90 18.70
N PHE A 612 63.27 -21.31 19.75
CA PHE A 612 64.48 -21.78 20.42
C PHE A 612 64.23 -21.97 21.93
N THR A 613 64.83 -23.01 22.53
CA THR A 613 64.79 -23.31 23.97
C THR A 613 66.15 -23.76 24.50
N CYS A 614 66.50 -23.52 25.77
CA CYS A 614 67.76 -23.96 26.39
C CYS A 614 67.58 -25.22 27.26
N LEU A 615 68.66 -25.94 27.54
CA LEU A 615 68.70 -27.07 28.50
C LEU A 615 68.73 -26.55 29.96
N ASP A 616 68.23 -27.35 30.91
CA ASP A 616 68.08 -26.94 32.32
C ASP A 616 69.40 -26.48 32.96
N GLY A 617 69.34 -25.38 33.72
CA GLY A 617 70.53 -24.71 34.29
C GLY A 617 71.18 -23.66 33.39
N TYR A 618 70.62 -23.40 32.19
CA TYR A 618 71.06 -22.38 31.24
C TYR A 618 69.89 -21.49 30.77
N GLU A 619 70.08 -20.17 30.62
CA GLU A 619 69.06 -19.22 30.16
C GLU A 619 69.34 -18.67 28.77
N LEU A 620 68.28 -18.44 28.01
CA LEU A 620 68.29 -18.04 26.61
C LEU A 620 68.51 -16.54 26.46
N GLU A 621 69.62 -16.15 25.83
CA GLU A 621 69.93 -14.76 25.50
C GLU A 621 69.73 -14.53 23.99
N GLY A 622 68.78 -13.66 23.64
CA GLY A 622 68.32 -13.44 22.28
C GLY A 622 66.83 -13.76 22.08
N PRO A 623 66.27 -13.56 20.88
CA PRO A 623 64.84 -13.75 20.63
C PRO A 623 64.44 -15.24 20.63
N VAL A 624 63.42 -15.58 21.42
CA VAL A 624 62.85 -16.94 21.57
C VAL A 624 62.14 -17.46 20.31
N GLU A 625 61.70 -16.56 19.43
CA GLU A 625 61.00 -16.83 18.17
C GLU A 625 61.56 -15.90 17.08
N ARG A 626 61.85 -16.44 15.90
CA ARG A 626 62.18 -15.64 14.71
C ARG A 626 61.23 -15.95 13.57
N VAL A 627 60.83 -14.91 12.82
CA VAL A 627 59.87 -14.98 11.70
C VAL A 627 60.53 -14.55 10.39
N CYS A 628 60.32 -15.30 9.31
CA CYS A 628 60.85 -14.96 7.99
C CYS A 628 60.06 -13.78 7.37
N GLN A 629 60.72 -12.62 7.21
CA GLN A 629 60.12 -11.34 6.82
C GLN A 629 60.07 -11.10 5.30
N GLU A 630 59.33 -10.06 4.87
CA GLU A 630 59.04 -9.78 3.44
C GLU A 630 60.26 -9.40 2.60
N ASN A 631 61.32 -8.97 3.26
CA ASN A 631 62.61 -8.67 2.66
C ASN A 631 63.48 -9.93 2.44
N GLY A 632 63.08 -11.09 2.95
CA GLY A 632 63.86 -12.33 2.85
C GLY A 632 64.88 -12.53 3.98
N THR A 633 64.73 -11.85 5.12
CA THR A 633 65.56 -12.07 6.32
C THR A 633 64.71 -12.49 7.52
N TRP A 634 65.29 -13.20 8.49
CA TRP A 634 64.62 -13.45 9.78
C TRP A 634 64.49 -12.17 10.61
N SER A 635 63.41 -12.08 11.39
CA SER A 635 63.19 -10.96 12.31
C SER A 635 64.28 -10.89 13.39
N GLY A 636 64.82 -9.69 13.63
CA GLY A 636 65.89 -9.41 14.61
C GLY A 636 67.30 -9.69 14.05
N THR A 637 68.31 -8.95 14.50
CA THR A 637 69.71 -9.05 14.00
C THR A 637 70.64 -9.86 14.93
N THR A 638 70.24 -10.18 16.15
CA THR A 638 71.05 -10.88 17.17
C THR A 638 70.83 -12.41 17.14
N THR A 639 71.89 -13.19 17.32
CA THR A 639 71.87 -14.67 17.39
C THR A 639 71.54 -15.16 18.80
N THR A 640 70.74 -16.24 18.92
CA THR A 640 70.27 -16.78 20.20
C THR A 640 71.30 -17.75 20.82
N THR A 641 71.72 -17.54 22.08
CA THR A 641 72.70 -18.37 22.84
C THR A 641 72.16 -18.78 24.23
N CYS A 642 72.76 -19.78 24.90
CA CYS A 642 72.31 -20.31 26.21
C CYS A 642 73.45 -20.28 27.26
N GLU A 643 73.32 -19.48 28.33
CA GLU A 643 74.37 -19.21 29.33
C GLU A 643 74.02 -19.70 30.75
N ARG A 644 75.01 -20.00 31.62
CA ARG A 644 74.77 -20.53 32.99
C ARG A 644 74.04 -19.52 33.88
N VAL A 645 73.12 -20.01 34.70
CA VAL A 645 72.25 -19.17 35.53
C VAL A 645 72.89 -18.73 36.86
N GLU A 646 72.67 -17.46 37.23
CA GLU A 646 73.22 -16.80 38.43
C GLU A 646 72.19 -16.75 39.56
N CYS A 647 72.56 -17.19 40.78
CA CYS A 647 71.74 -17.01 41.96
C CYS A 647 71.97 -15.62 42.57
N LYS A 648 70.89 -14.97 42.98
CA LYS A 648 70.97 -13.68 43.68
C LYS A 648 71.67 -13.84 45.03
N ASP A 649 72.51 -12.87 45.41
CA ASP A 649 73.13 -12.85 46.74
C ASP A 649 72.04 -12.98 47.83
N PRO A 650 72.08 -14.04 48.67
CA PRO A 650 71.03 -14.30 49.65
C PRO A 650 71.00 -13.30 50.81
N GLY A 651 72.02 -12.45 50.97
CA GLY A 651 72.11 -11.42 52.03
C GLY A 651 72.67 -11.93 53.36
N THR A 652 73.01 -11.01 54.27
CA THR A 652 73.48 -11.33 55.63
C THR A 652 72.36 -11.10 56.64
N PRO A 653 72.09 -12.02 57.58
CA PRO A 653 71.06 -11.82 58.59
C PRO A 653 71.35 -10.58 59.45
N ARG A 654 70.33 -9.76 59.68
CA ARG A 654 70.46 -8.52 60.48
C ARG A 654 70.75 -8.89 61.93
N ASN A 655 71.81 -8.31 62.51
CA ASN A 655 72.40 -8.76 63.77
C ASN A 655 72.94 -10.21 63.67
N GLY A 656 73.61 -10.56 62.58
CA GLY A 656 74.29 -11.85 62.36
C GLY A 656 75.38 -11.76 61.28
N ILE A 657 76.14 -12.84 61.06
CA ILE A 657 77.31 -12.92 60.16
C ILE A 657 77.25 -14.16 59.24
N ARG A 658 77.91 -14.13 58.06
CA ARG A 658 77.93 -15.21 57.03
C ARG A 658 79.33 -15.49 56.43
N ARG A 659 79.60 -16.70 55.89
CA ARG A 659 80.87 -17.06 55.17
C ARG A 659 80.68 -18.17 54.10
N PRO A 660 81.43 -18.21 52.97
CA PRO A 660 82.36 -17.19 52.44
C PRO A 660 81.59 -16.04 51.75
N GLU A 661 82.26 -14.90 51.51
CA GLU A 661 81.66 -13.73 50.85
C GLU A 661 82.28 -13.52 49.46
N ASN A 662 81.56 -13.93 48.41
CA ASN A 662 81.95 -13.77 47.01
C ASN A 662 81.05 -12.71 46.32
N ASN A 663 81.57 -12.07 45.27
CA ASN A 663 80.85 -11.00 44.54
C ASN A 663 79.84 -11.51 43.50
N LYS A 664 79.86 -12.81 43.18
CA LYS A 664 78.95 -13.42 42.19
C LYS A 664 78.78 -14.90 42.51
N TYR A 665 77.54 -15.40 42.55
CA TYR A 665 77.22 -16.80 42.88
C TYR A 665 76.47 -17.46 41.72
N VAL A 666 77.01 -18.56 41.20
CA VAL A 666 76.45 -19.27 40.05
C VAL A 666 76.05 -20.69 40.45
N TYR A 667 75.24 -21.33 39.60
CA TYR A 667 74.73 -22.67 39.84
C TYR A 667 75.81 -23.64 40.36
N GLU A 668 75.60 -24.15 41.60
CA GLU A 668 76.41 -25.05 42.46
C GLU A 668 77.22 -24.45 43.66
N ASP A 669 77.21 -23.13 43.95
CA ASP A 669 77.95 -22.50 45.09
C ASP A 669 77.27 -22.64 46.49
N ARG A 670 77.99 -22.62 47.65
CA ARG A 670 77.49 -22.81 49.07
C ARG A 670 77.90 -21.73 50.11
N ILE A 671 77.03 -21.37 51.09
CA ILE A 671 77.22 -20.31 52.15
C ILE A 671 76.66 -20.71 53.56
N ASP A 672 77.31 -20.31 54.68
CA ASP A 672 76.94 -20.58 56.11
C ASP A 672 76.63 -19.30 56.98
N PHE A 673 75.82 -19.37 58.07
CA PHE A 673 75.29 -18.21 58.89
C PHE A 673 75.28 -18.33 60.45
N MET A 674 75.40 -17.20 61.21
CA MET A 674 75.34 -17.07 62.71
C MET A 674 74.67 -15.72 63.21
N CYS A 675 74.09 -15.58 64.43
CA CYS A 675 73.47 -14.32 65.01
C CYS A 675 74.32 -13.67 66.15
N ASN A 676 74.12 -12.35 66.40
CA ASN A 676 74.75 -11.49 67.42
C ASN A 676 73.99 -11.55 68.77
N THR A 677 74.66 -11.19 69.88
CA THR A 677 74.17 -11.38 71.26
C THR A 677 72.84 -10.66 71.56
N SER A 678 71.97 -11.30 72.37
CA SER A 678 70.58 -10.92 72.75
C SER A 678 69.46 -11.12 71.71
N HIS A 679 69.75 -11.76 70.59
CA HIS A 679 68.76 -12.30 69.65
C HIS A 679 69.05 -13.78 69.40
N TYR A 680 68.04 -14.62 69.13
CA TYR A 680 68.25 -16.05 68.89
C TYR A 680 67.96 -16.41 67.43
N LEU A 681 68.80 -17.28 66.85
CA LEU A 681 68.79 -17.64 65.43
C LEU A 681 67.74 -18.71 65.15
N ARG A 682 66.78 -18.44 64.26
CA ARG A 682 65.78 -19.41 63.81
C ARG A 682 65.85 -19.57 62.28
N GLY A 683 66.29 -20.72 61.82
CA GLY A 683 66.35 -21.08 60.39
C GLY A 683 67.58 -21.91 60.01
N ASN A 684 67.84 -22.02 58.71
CA ASN A 684 68.88 -22.86 58.14
C ASN A 684 70.29 -22.28 58.41
N THR A 685 71.24 -23.12 58.81
CA THR A 685 72.62 -22.69 59.11
C THR A 685 73.52 -22.62 57.88
N SER A 686 73.11 -23.22 56.74
CA SER A 686 73.83 -23.17 55.46
C SER A 686 72.92 -23.39 54.23
N ILE A 687 73.25 -22.83 53.07
CA ILE A 687 72.46 -22.89 51.81
C ILE A 687 73.33 -22.99 50.54
N ILE A 688 72.82 -23.57 49.43
CA ILE A 688 73.53 -23.87 48.15
C ILE A 688 72.72 -23.40 46.91
N CYS A 689 73.35 -22.83 45.87
CA CYS A 689 72.71 -22.28 44.66
C CYS A 689 72.31 -23.37 43.63
N GLN A 690 71.04 -23.37 43.20
CA GLN A 690 70.43 -24.39 42.33
C GLN A 690 70.13 -23.90 40.89
N SER A 691 69.75 -24.83 40.01
CA SER A 691 69.58 -24.62 38.56
C SER A 691 68.37 -23.75 38.20
N ASP A 692 67.50 -23.49 39.17
CA ASP A 692 66.34 -22.60 39.07
C ASP A 692 66.64 -21.16 39.56
N ARG A 693 67.94 -20.85 39.84
CA ARG A 693 68.44 -19.56 40.38
C ARG A 693 68.09 -19.31 41.85
N THR A 694 67.67 -20.34 42.59
CA THR A 694 67.33 -20.22 44.01
C THR A 694 68.33 -20.95 44.91
N TRP A 695 68.30 -20.65 46.21
CA TRP A 695 69.15 -21.31 47.19
C TRP A 695 68.38 -22.47 47.86
N THR A 696 69.06 -23.56 48.22
CA THR A 696 68.47 -24.76 48.86
C THR A 696 67.77 -24.51 50.20
N GLY A 697 67.94 -23.33 50.78
CA GLY A 697 67.26 -22.87 51.99
C GLY A 697 67.21 -21.34 52.05
N THR A 698 66.65 -20.79 53.12
CA THR A 698 66.52 -19.34 53.33
C THR A 698 67.45 -18.85 54.44
N VAL A 699 67.87 -17.58 54.37
CA VAL A 699 68.73 -16.95 55.40
C VAL A 699 67.98 -16.92 56.74
N PRO A 700 68.60 -17.36 57.87
CA PRO A 700 67.95 -17.45 59.17
C PRO A 700 67.69 -16.06 59.80
N VAL A 701 66.77 -15.95 60.77
CA VAL A 701 66.32 -14.64 61.32
C VAL A 701 66.52 -14.56 62.84
N CYS A 702 66.85 -13.37 63.36
CA CYS A 702 66.93 -13.05 64.80
C CYS A 702 65.80 -12.04 65.19
N LEU A 703 64.91 -12.32 66.18
CA LEU A 703 63.57 -11.64 66.38
C LEU A 703 63.34 -10.81 67.70
N ALA A 704 62.36 -9.86 67.74
CA ALA A 704 62.05 -8.84 68.83
C ALA A 704 60.52 -8.43 69.07
N PRO A 705 60.11 -7.71 70.16
CA PRO A 705 58.67 -7.39 70.55
C PRO A 705 58.00 -6.04 70.04
N CYS A 706 56.63 -5.86 70.04
CA CYS A 706 55.81 -4.75 69.41
C CYS A 706 55.28 -3.58 70.31
N ARG A 707 54.77 -2.46 69.71
CA ARG A 707 54.23 -1.21 70.35
C ARG A 707 52.69 -1.17 70.53
N ASP A 708 52.08 -0.29 71.36
CA ASP A 708 50.61 -0.20 71.60
C ASP A 708 49.78 0.44 70.42
N PRO A 709 48.64 -0.13 69.99
CA PRO A 709 47.83 0.34 68.84
C PRO A 709 46.66 1.33 69.08
N GLY A 710 46.37 1.82 70.30
CA GLY A 710 45.31 2.83 70.59
C GLY A 710 43.82 2.38 70.51
N ILE A 711 42.83 3.28 70.72
CA ILE A 711 41.34 3.03 70.70
C ILE A 711 40.64 3.94 69.65
N PRO A 712 39.77 3.42 68.76
CA PRO A 712 39.13 4.20 67.70
C PRO A 712 37.90 5.04 68.12
N ILE A 713 37.72 6.22 67.50
CA ILE A 713 36.64 7.17 67.78
C ILE A 713 35.27 6.55 67.45
N GLY A 714 34.36 6.54 68.44
CA GLY A 714 33.04 5.92 68.31
C GLY A 714 33.05 4.38 68.44
N GLY A 715 34.10 3.80 69.03
CA GLY A 715 34.27 2.37 69.29
C GLY A 715 35.06 2.03 70.57
N HIS A 716 35.34 0.75 70.79
CA HIS A 716 35.99 0.21 72.01
C HIS A 716 37.10 -0.83 71.69
N ARG A 717 38.09 -1.04 72.60
CA ARG A 717 39.21 -2.04 72.53
C ARG A 717 39.28 -2.88 73.81
N TYR A 718 39.58 -4.18 73.70
CA TYR A 718 39.43 -5.13 74.83
C TYR A 718 40.72 -5.81 75.40
N GLN A 719 41.95 -5.65 74.85
CA GLN A 719 43.18 -6.36 75.32
C GLN A 719 44.43 -5.45 75.50
N HIS A 720 45.46 -5.93 76.24
CA HIS A 720 46.61 -5.14 76.75
C HIS A 720 48.04 -5.76 76.63
N SER A 721 48.27 -6.90 75.96
CA SER A 721 49.62 -7.52 75.78
C SER A 721 50.20 -7.30 74.37
N PHE A 722 51.52 -7.02 74.25
CA PHE A 722 52.19 -6.61 72.99
C PHE A 722 53.42 -7.46 72.61
N LEU A 723 53.59 -8.62 73.23
CA LEU A 723 54.63 -9.59 72.87
C LEU A 723 54.34 -10.23 71.50
N HIS A 724 55.38 -10.72 70.82
CA HIS A 724 55.23 -11.44 69.54
C HIS A 724 54.13 -12.51 69.65
N ASN A 725 53.18 -12.47 68.72
CA ASN A 725 51.98 -13.31 68.60
C ASN A 725 50.74 -12.93 69.46
N SER A 726 50.74 -11.78 70.16
CA SER A 726 49.56 -11.28 70.91
C SER A 726 48.46 -10.72 69.99
N ILE A 727 47.15 -10.84 70.35
CA ILE A 727 45.98 -10.39 69.54
C ILE A 727 45.10 -9.38 70.31
N VAL A 728 44.69 -8.29 69.65
CA VAL A 728 43.86 -7.18 70.19
C VAL A 728 42.56 -7.02 69.38
N ARG A 729 41.40 -6.81 70.02
CA ARG A 729 40.03 -6.77 69.42
C ARG A 729 39.29 -5.43 69.61
N PHE A 730 38.45 -5.06 68.63
CA PHE A 730 37.70 -3.79 68.58
C PHE A 730 36.16 -3.93 68.30
N SER A 731 35.35 -2.91 68.66
CA SER A 731 33.89 -2.79 68.36
C SER A 731 33.43 -1.33 68.08
N CYS A 732 32.26 -1.08 67.45
CA CYS A 732 31.70 0.26 67.14
C CYS A 732 30.32 0.51 67.82
N ASN A 733 29.99 1.78 68.08
CA ASN A 733 28.72 2.22 68.68
C ASN A 733 27.48 2.00 67.77
N SER A 734 26.28 1.94 68.37
CA SER A 734 25.02 1.71 67.65
C SER A 734 24.76 2.74 66.54
N GLY A 735 24.42 2.27 65.34
CA GLY A 735 24.20 3.11 64.14
C GLY A 735 25.46 3.42 63.31
N TRP A 736 26.63 2.92 63.75
CA TRP A 736 27.91 3.03 63.04
C TRP A 736 28.37 1.66 62.54
N THR A 737 29.17 1.66 61.48
CA THR A 737 29.64 0.45 60.79
C THR A 737 31.16 0.42 60.82
N MET A 738 31.76 -0.68 61.28
CA MET A 738 33.22 -0.84 61.33
C MET A 738 33.81 -1.00 59.93
N ASP A 739 34.92 -0.31 59.68
CA ASP A 739 35.74 -0.42 58.48
C ASP A 739 37.20 -0.67 58.86
N GLY A 740 37.64 -1.91 58.66
CA GLY A 740 38.92 -2.45 59.12
C GLY A 740 38.74 -3.81 59.82
N SER A 741 39.84 -4.42 60.26
CA SER A 741 39.79 -5.72 60.94
C SER A 741 39.27 -5.58 62.37
N HIS A 742 38.35 -6.46 62.78
CA HIS A 742 37.87 -6.52 64.16
C HIS A 742 38.96 -6.94 65.17
N THR A 743 40.09 -7.48 64.69
CA THR A 743 41.21 -7.96 65.50
C THR A 743 42.55 -7.72 64.79
N ILE A 744 43.62 -7.41 65.53
CA ILE A 744 44.99 -7.25 65.01
C ILE A 744 46.00 -8.06 65.86
N ARG A 745 47.09 -8.54 65.27
CA ARG A 745 48.11 -9.42 65.88
C ARG A 745 49.53 -8.86 65.77
N CYS A 746 50.33 -8.97 66.83
CA CYS A 746 51.73 -8.53 66.83
C CYS A 746 52.67 -9.57 66.18
N THR A 747 53.46 -9.14 65.21
CA THR A 747 54.46 -9.93 64.46
C THR A 747 55.77 -9.15 64.39
N ASP A 748 56.80 -9.65 65.07
CA ASP A 748 58.17 -9.12 65.11
C ASP A 748 58.27 -7.58 65.11
N GLY A 749 57.83 -6.97 66.21
CA GLY A 749 57.88 -5.51 66.38
C GLY A 749 56.76 -4.69 65.71
N ARG A 750 55.86 -5.28 64.89
CA ARG A 750 54.76 -4.56 64.20
C ARG A 750 53.41 -5.30 64.23
N TRP A 751 52.29 -4.57 64.19
CA TRP A 751 50.94 -5.15 64.05
C TRP A 751 50.66 -5.58 62.61
N ASP A 752 49.90 -6.67 62.45
CA ASP A 752 49.54 -7.24 61.14
C ASP A 752 48.52 -6.40 60.35
N HIS A 753 47.72 -5.57 61.02
CA HIS A 753 46.77 -4.63 60.43
C HIS A 753 46.72 -3.33 61.24
N ASP A 754 46.33 -2.24 60.57
CA ASP A 754 46.05 -0.96 61.21
C ASP A 754 44.74 -1.00 62.04
N SER A 755 44.64 -0.12 63.06
CA SER A 755 43.45 -0.02 63.93
C SER A 755 42.18 0.37 63.13
N PRO A 756 41.02 -0.30 63.36
CA PRO A 756 39.81 -0.11 62.56
C PRO A 756 39.08 1.21 62.82
N THR A 757 38.29 1.70 61.85
CA THR A 757 37.53 2.96 61.94
C THR A 757 36.01 2.71 61.95
N CYS A 758 35.20 3.59 62.59
CA CYS A 758 33.74 3.48 62.63
C CYS A 758 33.08 4.56 61.75
N ASN A 759 32.13 4.21 60.86
CA ASN A 759 31.49 5.12 59.89
C ASN A 759 29.94 5.19 59.96
N LYS A 760 29.35 6.37 59.72
CA LYS A 760 27.89 6.67 59.84
C LYS A 760 27.06 6.29 58.59
N ALA A 761 25.79 5.90 58.78
CA ALA A 761 24.84 5.55 57.71
C ALA A 761 24.18 6.77 57.01
N CYS A 762 23.79 6.62 55.73
CA CYS A 762 23.20 7.68 54.89
C CYS A 762 21.65 7.74 54.98
N LEU A 763 21.08 8.92 54.71
CA LEU A 763 19.63 9.13 54.61
C LEU A 763 19.04 8.66 53.26
N ARG A 764 17.75 8.31 53.24
CA ARG A 764 17.01 7.89 52.04
C ARG A 764 17.00 9.00 50.97
N PRO A 765 17.33 8.71 49.68
CA PRO A 765 17.25 9.70 48.62
C PRO A 765 15.78 10.11 48.32
N ASN A 766 15.44 11.41 48.44
CA ASN A 766 14.07 11.92 48.31
C ASN A 766 13.64 12.32 46.87
N LYS A 767 14.51 12.22 45.85
CA LYS A 767 14.20 12.63 44.46
C LYS A 767 14.63 11.58 43.43
N TYR A 768 13.69 11.17 42.57
CA TYR A 768 13.92 10.27 41.44
C TYR A 768 14.25 11.03 40.15
N PRO A 769 15.07 10.50 39.23
CA PRO A 769 15.35 11.16 37.95
C PRO A 769 14.11 11.11 37.05
N VAL A 770 13.76 12.24 36.42
CA VAL A 770 12.64 12.32 35.47
C VAL A 770 12.89 11.34 34.31
N ASN A 771 11.93 10.46 34.03
CA ASN A 771 12.06 9.32 33.09
C ASN A 771 13.07 8.23 33.53
N GLY A 772 13.26 8.03 34.83
CA GLY A 772 14.09 6.96 35.41
C GLY A 772 13.66 6.54 36.81
N GLY A 773 14.42 5.62 37.42
CA GLY A 773 14.17 5.08 38.76
C GLY A 773 15.45 4.66 39.47
N ILE A 774 15.31 4.10 40.68
CA ILE A 774 16.41 3.62 41.53
C ILE A 774 16.21 2.13 41.82
N ARG A 775 17.26 1.33 41.74
CA ARG A 775 17.31 -0.07 42.17
C ARG A 775 18.08 -0.18 43.49
N GLY A 776 17.51 -0.90 44.47
CA GLY A 776 18.15 -1.23 45.75
C GLY A 776 17.67 -0.43 46.98
N SER A 777 16.35 -0.22 47.17
CA SER A 777 15.82 0.46 48.37
C SER A 777 15.61 -0.54 49.52
N TYR A 778 16.45 -0.49 50.56
CA TYR A 778 16.31 -1.25 51.82
C TYR A 778 16.09 -0.32 53.02
N ILE A 779 15.76 -0.91 54.18
CA ILE A 779 15.44 -0.22 55.45
C ILE A 779 16.66 0.54 56.04
N SER A 780 17.91 0.21 55.66
CA SER A 780 19.13 0.93 56.13
C SER A 780 20.21 1.08 55.05
N TYR A 781 20.78 2.29 54.90
CA TYR A 781 21.83 2.63 53.93
C TYR A 781 23.20 2.79 54.62
N ARG A 782 23.78 1.66 55.04
CA ARG A 782 25.06 1.62 55.78
C ARG A 782 26.24 2.13 54.92
N HIS A 783 27.36 2.46 55.57
CA HIS A 783 28.58 2.90 54.87
C HIS A 783 29.02 1.85 53.82
N LYS A 784 29.51 2.32 52.66
CA LYS A 784 29.85 1.53 51.44
C LYS A 784 28.66 0.92 50.68
N TYR A 785 27.42 1.10 51.13
CA TYR A 785 26.25 0.63 50.40
C TYR A 785 26.09 1.38 49.08
N SER A 786 25.82 0.66 47.98
CA SER A 786 25.68 1.21 46.63
C SER A 786 24.24 1.13 46.15
N ILE A 787 23.70 2.23 45.63
CA ILE A 787 22.43 2.24 44.89
C ILE A 787 22.69 2.51 43.41
N SER A 788 21.81 2.03 42.54
CA SER A 788 21.93 2.19 41.09
C SER A 788 20.71 2.92 40.50
N TYR A 789 20.97 3.94 39.68
CA TYR A 789 19.99 4.68 38.91
C TYR A 789 19.83 4.04 37.52
N TYR A 790 18.59 3.95 37.05
CA TYR A 790 18.29 3.48 35.69
C TYR A 790 17.32 4.42 34.99
N CYS A 791 17.39 4.49 33.67
CA CYS A 791 16.43 5.22 32.85
C CYS A 791 15.36 4.30 32.28
N TYR A 792 14.16 4.84 32.08
CA TYR A 792 13.10 4.13 31.36
C TYR A 792 13.49 3.94 29.89
N ARG A 793 12.89 2.92 29.25
CA ARG A 793 13.21 2.50 27.89
C ARG A 793 13.11 3.68 26.90
N GLY A 794 14.19 3.95 26.16
CA GLY A 794 14.30 5.06 25.21
C GLY A 794 15.03 6.32 25.75
N TYR A 795 15.60 6.25 26.94
CA TYR A 795 16.43 7.28 27.54
C TYR A 795 17.78 6.71 27.99
N ASN A 796 18.86 7.45 27.75
CA ASN A 796 20.21 7.14 28.21
C ASN A 796 20.51 7.89 29.52
N LEU A 797 21.17 7.20 30.43
CA LEU A 797 21.64 7.77 31.68
C LEU A 797 22.88 8.64 31.42
N VAL A 798 22.83 9.89 31.84
CA VAL A 798 23.91 10.87 31.73
C VAL A 798 24.33 11.27 33.15
N GLY A 799 25.52 10.83 33.54
CA GLY A 799 26.05 10.90 34.91
C GLY A 799 26.42 9.51 35.45
N ARG A 800 27.06 9.44 36.62
CA ARG A 800 27.39 8.15 37.26
C ARG A 800 26.11 7.47 37.75
N GLY A 801 25.85 6.27 37.22
CA GLY A 801 24.63 5.51 37.55
C GLY A 801 24.68 4.79 38.88
N ASN A 802 25.88 4.49 39.40
CA ASN A 802 26.04 3.87 40.71
C ASN A 802 26.64 4.90 41.67
N VAL A 803 26.02 5.05 42.85
CA VAL A 803 26.50 5.96 43.89
C VAL A 803 26.62 5.22 45.22
N ARG A 804 27.68 5.53 45.98
CA ARG A 804 28.02 4.88 47.24
C ARG A 804 27.78 5.80 48.43
N CYS A 805 27.33 5.22 49.53
CA CYS A 805 27.22 5.91 50.82
C CYS A 805 28.60 6.04 51.48
N LEU A 806 29.09 7.26 51.60
CA LEU A 806 30.35 7.62 52.26
C LEU A 806 30.03 8.47 53.49
N ASN A 807 30.21 7.87 54.67
CA ASN A 807 30.06 8.48 56.00
C ASN A 807 28.89 9.49 56.11
N GLY A 808 27.65 9.02 55.88
CA GLY A 808 26.44 9.85 55.96
C GLY A 808 26.07 10.65 54.70
N THR A 809 26.90 10.67 53.64
CA THR A 809 26.62 11.39 52.38
C THR A 809 26.78 10.50 51.14
N TRP A 810 26.09 10.81 50.04
CA TRP A 810 26.21 10.07 48.77
C TRP A 810 27.33 10.66 47.92
N GLU A 811 28.24 9.81 47.43
CA GLU A 811 29.48 10.18 46.72
C GLU A 811 29.28 11.07 45.47
N ASN A 812 28.09 11.06 44.83
CA ASN A 812 27.85 11.81 43.60
C ASN A 812 26.45 12.46 43.52
N LYS A 813 26.32 13.53 42.73
CA LYS A 813 25.04 14.19 42.40
C LYS A 813 24.15 13.30 41.51
N GLN A 814 22.83 13.44 41.65
CA GLN A 814 21.82 12.66 40.93
C GLN A 814 21.99 12.71 39.40
N PRO A 815 22.03 11.57 38.68
CA PRO A 815 22.18 11.51 37.23
C PRO A 815 20.88 11.88 36.47
N THR A 816 21.00 12.26 35.19
CA THR A 816 19.86 12.69 34.36
C THR A 816 19.57 11.73 33.21
N CYS A 817 18.29 11.48 32.90
CA CYS A 817 17.88 10.62 31.78
C CYS A 817 17.61 11.46 30.53
N ARG A 818 18.45 11.34 29.50
CA ARG A 818 18.29 12.06 28.22
C ARG A 818 17.75 11.14 27.13
N PRO A 819 16.81 11.59 26.27
CA PRO A 819 16.22 10.73 25.25
C PRO A 819 17.26 10.29 24.20
N VAL A 820 17.12 9.07 23.68
CA VAL A 820 18.01 8.56 22.61
C VAL A 820 17.78 9.30 21.29
N GLU A 821 18.82 9.42 20.47
CA GLU A 821 18.80 10.12 19.19
C GLU A 821 18.87 9.15 18.01
N CYS A 822 17.97 9.32 17.04
CA CYS A 822 17.96 8.56 15.77
C CYS A 822 18.69 9.33 14.68
N ARG A 823 19.38 8.59 13.78
CA ARG A 823 20.01 9.17 12.58
C ARG A 823 18.97 9.74 11.64
N ASP A 824 19.31 10.80 10.91
CA ASP A 824 18.44 11.37 9.88
C ASP A 824 18.11 10.29 8.80
N PRO A 825 16.82 9.99 8.54
CA PRO A 825 16.42 8.96 7.58
C PRO A 825 16.55 9.38 6.11
N GLY A 826 16.92 10.63 5.80
CA GLY A 826 17.10 11.16 4.44
C GLY A 826 15.87 11.88 3.87
N LYS A 827 16.05 12.53 2.71
CA LYS A 827 15.01 13.33 2.04
C LYS A 827 14.20 12.49 1.05
N LEU A 828 12.89 12.79 0.94
CA LEU A 828 11.98 12.11 0.02
C LEU A 828 12.06 12.70 -1.40
N VAL A 829 12.53 11.90 -2.37
CA VAL A 829 12.55 12.30 -3.79
C VAL A 829 11.13 12.48 -4.31
N ASN A 830 10.90 13.58 -5.05
CA ASN A 830 9.56 13.99 -5.50
C ASN A 830 8.53 14.14 -4.37
N GLY A 831 9.00 14.51 -3.17
CA GLY A 831 8.17 14.82 -2.01
C GLY A 831 8.88 15.74 -1.02
N GLY A 832 8.32 15.86 0.17
CA GLY A 832 8.83 16.59 1.31
C GLY A 832 8.57 15.83 2.61
N ARG A 833 9.23 16.26 3.69
CA ARG A 833 9.08 15.68 5.03
C ARG A 833 8.79 16.75 6.08
N TYR A 834 8.04 16.43 7.12
CA TYR A 834 7.66 17.36 8.18
C TYR A 834 7.51 16.67 9.55
N PRO A 835 8.08 17.21 10.64
CA PRO A 835 8.96 18.39 10.69
C PRO A 835 10.38 18.05 10.19
N ASP A 836 10.98 18.96 9.44
CA ASP A 836 12.39 18.89 9.05
C ASP A 836 13.22 19.54 10.16
N GLN A 837 13.98 18.75 10.91
CA GLN A 837 14.70 19.17 12.11
C GLN A 837 16.14 18.65 12.05
N ASN A 838 17.07 19.38 12.66
CA ASN A 838 18.47 18.97 12.73
C ASN A 838 18.71 17.77 13.67
N LYS A 839 17.75 17.46 14.55
CA LYS A 839 17.90 16.44 15.60
C LYS A 839 16.59 15.73 15.87
N TYR A 840 16.60 14.39 15.87
CA TYR A 840 15.42 13.56 16.11
C TYR A 840 15.64 12.65 17.32
N VAL A 841 14.87 12.86 18.37
CA VAL A 841 14.97 12.08 19.62
C VAL A 841 13.80 11.10 19.79
N PHE A 842 13.91 10.18 20.74
CA PHE A 842 12.91 9.16 21.04
C PHE A 842 11.48 9.72 21.08
N LYS A 843 10.56 9.06 20.36
CA LYS A 843 9.16 9.48 20.08
C LYS A 843 8.96 10.61 19.07
N ASN A 844 10.01 11.25 18.53
CA ASN A 844 9.83 12.17 17.39
C ASN A 844 9.32 11.39 16.17
N SER A 845 8.32 11.93 15.47
CA SER A 845 7.77 11.36 14.24
C SER A 845 7.97 12.29 13.06
N ILE A 846 8.48 11.74 11.94
CA ILE A 846 8.62 12.44 10.66
C ILE A 846 7.50 11.96 9.74
N ARG A 847 6.71 12.89 9.19
CA ARG A 847 5.72 12.62 8.14
C ARG A 847 6.29 12.91 6.77
N PHE A 848 5.81 12.18 5.78
CA PHE A 848 6.23 12.27 4.38
C PHE A 848 5.06 12.58 3.47
N GLN A 849 5.28 13.43 2.48
CA GLN A 849 4.26 13.83 1.51
C GLN A 849 4.88 13.95 0.11
N CYS A 850 4.21 13.43 -0.92
CA CYS A 850 4.66 13.58 -2.30
C CYS A 850 4.27 14.94 -2.92
N LYS A 851 5.03 15.36 -3.94
CA LYS A 851 4.69 16.49 -4.82
C LYS A 851 3.36 16.19 -5.54
N THR A 852 2.69 17.24 -6.01
CA THR A 852 1.38 17.14 -6.67
C THR A 852 1.36 16.07 -7.76
N ASN A 853 0.33 15.21 -7.75
CA ASN A 853 0.10 14.09 -8.67
C ASN A 853 1.03 12.87 -8.53
N TYR A 854 1.96 12.85 -7.56
CA TYR A 854 2.70 11.64 -7.19
C TYR A 854 1.99 10.90 -6.06
N THR A 855 1.97 9.56 -6.12
CA THR A 855 1.32 8.71 -5.11
C THR A 855 2.34 8.17 -4.12
N LEU A 856 2.13 8.37 -2.82
CA LEU A 856 3.02 7.88 -1.77
C LEU A 856 2.84 6.37 -1.56
N ARG A 857 3.91 5.59 -1.74
CA ARG A 857 3.97 4.14 -1.44
C ARG A 857 4.83 3.91 -0.19
N GLY A 858 4.20 3.39 0.85
CA GLY A 858 4.79 3.15 2.17
C GLY A 858 4.02 3.88 3.27
N VAL A 859 4.46 3.72 4.51
CA VAL A 859 3.83 4.38 5.66
C VAL A 859 4.10 5.90 5.63
N PRO A 860 3.07 6.75 5.82
CA PRO A 860 3.20 8.20 5.68
C PRO A 860 3.94 8.87 6.84
N ALA A 861 4.29 8.11 7.89
CA ALA A 861 5.05 8.59 9.02
C ALA A 861 5.93 7.48 9.60
N ILE A 862 7.13 7.84 10.06
CA ILE A 862 8.03 6.97 10.82
C ILE A 862 8.40 7.65 12.13
N THR A 863 8.60 6.87 13.19
CA THR A 863 8.85 7.35 14.56
C THR A 863 10.19 6.83 15.07
N CYS A 864 10.97 7.70 15.73
CA CYS A 864 12.23 7.32 16.35
C CYS A 864 11.98 6.42 17.56
N GLN A 865 12.50 5.20 17.50
CA GLN A 865 12.31 4.16 18.50
C GLN A 865 13.43 4.16 19.55
N HIS A 866 13.24 3.34 20.58
CA HIS A 866 14.13 3.26 21.74
C HIS A 866 15.50 2.65 21.42
N ASP A 867 15.63 1.95 20.29
CA ASP A 867 16.83 1.27 19.79
C ASP A 867 17.66 2.15 18.83
N LYS A 868 17.35 3.45 18.76
CA LYS A 868 17.96 4.43 17.83
C LYS A 868 17.64 4.16 16.35
N ARG A 869 16.62 3.34 16.05
CA ARG A 869 16.12 3.09 14.69
C ARG A 869 14.75 3.74 14.46
N TRP A 870 14.39 3.89 13.19
CA TRP A 870 13.07 4.35 12.80
C TRP A 870 12.09 3.17 12.74
N SER A 871 10.82 3.44 13.05
CA SER A 871 9.75 2.44 13.00
C SER A 871 9.44 1.87 11.61
N GLY A 872 10.11 2.35 10.57
CA GLY A 872 9.92 1.92 9.18
C GLY A 872 10.90 2.62 8.24
N ASN A 873 10.86 2.21 6.97
CA ASN A 873 11.69 2.80 5.90
C ASN A 873 11.05 4.08 5.33
N VAL A 874 11.88 4.96 4.75
CA VAL A 874 11.40 6.14 4.03
C VAL A 874 10.52 5.71 2.84
N PRO A 875 9.27 6.23 2.74
CA PRO A 875 8.35 5.88 1.65
C PRO A 875 8.84 6.40 0.28
N ARG A 876 8.23 5.95 -0.81
CA ARG A 876 8.58 6.37 -2.19
C ARG A 876 7.42 7.11 -2.85
N CYS A 877 7.73 8.09 -3.68
CA CYS A 877 6.74 8.80 -4.50
C CYS A 877 6.70 8.22 -5.91
N LEU A 878 5.56 7.65 -6.28
CA LEU A 878 5.35 7.01 -7.58
C LEU A 878 4.72 7.97 -8.57
N ALA A 879 5.27 8.00 -9.77
CA ALA A 879 4.92 8.98 -10.79
C ALA A 879 3.53 8.70 -11.42
N PRO A 880 2.77 9.75 -11.76
CA PRO A 880 1.58 9.62 -12.59
C PRO A 880 1.98 9.31 -14.04
N CYS A 881 1.13 8.58 -14.76
CA CYS A 881 1.33 8.28 -16.17
C CYS A 881 0.89 9.43 -17.05
N ARG A 882 1.46 9.52 -18.26
CA ARG A 882 1.03 10.49 -19.27
C ARG A 882 -0.38 10.12 -19.75
N ASP A 883 -1.17 11.11 -20.16
CA ASP A 883 -2.49 10.85 -20.72
C ASP A 883 -2.38 9.89 -21.94
N PRO A 884 -3.05 8.72 -21.93
CA PRO A 884 -2.95 7.71 -22.98
C PRO A 884 -3.68 8.09 -24.29
N GLY A 885 -4.41 9.20 -24.32
CA GLY A 885 -5.23 9.62 -25.46
C GLY A 885 -6.59 8.91 -25.51
N ILE A 886 -7.30 9.08 -26.63
CA ILE A 886 -8.61 8.48 -26.90
C ILE A 886 -8.51 7.74 -28.24
N PRO A 887 -8.92 6.45 -28.31
CA PRO A 887 -8.94 5.68 -29.55
C PRO A 887 -9.79 6.37 -30.63
N LYS A 888 -9.34 6.35 -31.89
CA LYS A 888 -10.16 6.77 -33.03
C LYS A 888 -11.40 5.88 -33.09
N ASN A 889 -12.60 6.46 -33.28
CA ASN A 889 -13.89 5.76 -33.19
C ASN A 889 -14.19 5.11 -31.81
N GLY A 890 -13.51 5.55 -30.75
CA GLY A 890 -13.78 5.13 -29.38
C GLY A 890 -13.97 6.28 -28.39
N HIS A 891 -14.09 5.90 -27.13
CA HIS A 891 -14.27 6.74 -25.96
C HIS A 891 -13.37 6.25 -24.84
N ARG A 892 -12.87 7.19 -24.03
CA ARG A 892 -12.20 6.89 -22.76
C ARG A 892 -13.14 7.26 -21.62
N LEU A 893 -13.40 6.31 -20.73
CA LEU A 893 -14.43 6.42 -19.69
C LEU A 893 -13.90 7.03 -18.38
N ASP A 894 -12.59 6.89 -18.12
CA ASP A 894 -11.97 7.35 -16.87
C ASP A 894 -10.94 8.48 -17.14
N HIS A 895 -10.69 9.31 -16.12
CA HIS A 895 -9.87 10.53 -16.23
C HIS A 895 -8.72 10.65 -15.23
N SER A 896 -8.48 9.60 -14.43
CA SER A 896 -7.36 9.58 -13.48
C SER A 896 -6.13 8.94 -14.12
N PHE A 897 -4.96 9.58 -13.95
CA PHE A 897 -3.67 9.08 -14.43
C PHE A 897 -2.65 8.91 -13.31
N LEU A 898 -3.12 8.95 -12.05
CA LEU A 898 -2.29 8.69 -10.89
C LEU A 898 -1.79 7.24 -10.93
N HIS A 899 -0.71 6.94 -10.21
CA HIS A 899 -0.24 5.56 -10.08
C HIS A 899 -1.36 4.64 -9.53
N ASN A 900 -1.49 3.44 -10.10
CA ASN A 900 -2.58 2.46 -9.94
C ASN A 900 -3.95 2.89 -10.47
N ALA A 901 -4.07 4.06 -11.12
CA ALA A 901 -5.29 4.40 -11.83
C ALA A 901 -5.50 3.43 -12.99
N ARG A 902 -6.75 2.96 -13.13
CA ARG A 902 -7.21 2.16 -14.26
C ARG A 902 -8.02 3.04 -15.18
N VAL A 903 -7.70 2.98 -16.47
CA VAL A 903 -8.35 3.74 -17.52
C VAL A 903 -9.03 2.76 -18.46
N ARG A 904 -10.36 2.86 -18.56
CA ARG A 904 -11.17 2.04 -19.46
C ARG A 904 -11.51 2.76 -20.75
N PHE A 905 -11.63 1.97 -21.80
CA PHE A 905 -11.99 2.40 -23.13
C PHE A 905 -13.25 1.67 -23.61
N SER A 906 -13.95 2.28 -24.57
CA SER A 906 -15.05 1.67 -25.29
C SER A 906 -15.06 2.14 -26.74
N CYS A 907 -15.64 1.35 -27.64
CA CYS A 907 -15.75 1.72 -29.04
C CYS A 907 -17.17 2.19 -29.39
N ARG A 908 -17.29 3.04 -30.43
CA ARG A 908 -18.58 3.45 -30.98
C ARG A 908 -19.27 2.25 -31.64
N ARG A 909 -20.59 2.31 -31.76
CA ARG A 909 -21.41 1.25 -32.37
C ARG A 909 -20.86 0.86 -33.77
N GLY A 910 -20.64 -0.45 -33.98
CA GLY A 910 -20.06 -1.01 -35.22
C GLY A 910 -18.54 -1.22 -35.18
N TRP A 911 -17.87 -0.75 -34.13
CA TRP A 911 -16.42 -0.88 -33.94
C TRP A 911 -16.15 -1.70 -32.67
N ASN A 912 -15.17 -2.59 -32.74
CA ASN A 912 -14.74 -3.42 -31.62
C ASN A 912 -13.33 -3.05 -31.19
N ILE A 913 -13.08 -3.25 -29.91
CA ILE A 913 -11.80 -2.90 -29.29
C ILE A 913 -10.76 -3.97 -29.62
N GLU A 914 -9.60 -3.54 -30.09
CA GLU A 914 -8.41 -4.36 -30.26
C GLU A 914 -7.33 -3.88 -29.28
N GLY A 915 -6.79 -4.82 -28.50
CA GLY A 915 -5.95 -4.52 -27.35
C GLY A 915 -6.73 -4.56 -26.03
N SER A 916 -6.13 -4.05 -24.96
CA SER A 916 -6.72 -4.12 -23.61
C SER A 916 -7.81 -3.06 -23.43
N GLN A 917 -9.02 -3.47 -23.03
CA GLN A 917 -10.11 -2.52 -22.75
C GLN A 917 -9.80 -1.66 -21.52
N THR A 918 -8.96 -2.15 -20.62
CA THR A 918 -8.50 -1.44 -19.43
C THR A 918 -6.97 -1.39 -19.40
N ILE A 919 -6.40 -0.22 -19.14
CA ILE A 919 -4.95 -0.05 -18.91
C ILE A 919 -4.69 0.52 -17.51
N THR A 920 -3.58 0.15 -16.88
CA THR A 920 -3.23 0.50 -15.51
C THR A 920 -1.91 1.27 -15.45
N CYS A 921 -1.87 2.35 -14.65
CA CYS A 921 -0.69 3.18 -14.50
C CYS A 921 0.32 2.61 -13.49
N ASN A 922 1.49 2.20 -13.98
CA ASN A 922 2.60 1.65 -13.20
C ASN A 922 3.79 2.61 -13.19
N ASN A 923 3.87 3.46 -12.15
CA ASN A 923 4.97 4.38 -11.87
C ASN A 923 5.45 5.18 -13.10
N GLY A 924 4.52 5.90 -13.76
CA GLY A 924 4.81 6.72 -14.93
C GLY A 924 4.60 6.04 -16.29
N ASN A 925 4.47 4.71 -16.32
CA ASN A 925 4.26 3.93 -17.55
C ASN A 925 2.93 3.16 -17.52
N TRP A 926 2.22 3.10 -18.65
CA TRP A 926 1.04 2.23 -18.78
C TRP A 926 1.47 0.77 -19.01
N ASP A 927 0.74 -0.17 -18.41
CA ASP A 927 0.93 -1.62 -18.63
C ASP A 927 0.65 -2.07 -20.07
N HIS A 928 -0.24 -1.36 -20.76
CA HIS A 928 -0.63 -1.59 -22.14
C HIS A 928 -0.67 -0.27 -22.92
N THR A 929 -0.51 -0.38 -24.23
CA THR A 929 -0.77 0.74 -25.14
C THR A 929 -2.26 1.00 -25.26
N THR A 930 -2.61 2.24 -25.59
CA THR A 930 -3.99 2.65 -25.85
C THR A 930 -4.62 1.73 -26.91
N PRO A 931 -5.78 1.12 -26.65
CA PRO A 931 -6.41 0.18 -27.58
C PRO A 931 -6.92 0.88 -28.83
N GLU A 932 -7.06 0.14 -29.93
CA GLU A 932 -7.62 0.64 -31.18
C GLU A 932 -9.06 0.16 -31.35
N CYS A 933 -9.90 0.95 -32.01
CA CYS A 933 -11.24 0.51 -32.39
C CYS A 933 -11.21 0.12 -33.87
N MET A 934 -11.38 -1.16 -34.15
CA MET A 934 -11.42 -1.73 -35.50
C MET A 934 -12.85 -2.10 -35.92
N GLU A 935 -13.11 -2.07 -37.22
CA GLU A 935 -14.39 -2.53 -37.76
C GLU A 935 -14.48 -4.07 -37.66
N CYS A 936 -15.55 -4.60 -37.05
CA CYS A 936 -15.73 -6.05 -36.93
C CYS A 936 -16.28 -6.61 -38.26
N GLY A 937 -15.36 -7.09 -39.11
CA GLY A 937 -15.67 -7.64 -40.43
C GLY A 937 -14.44 -8.10 -41.21
N SER A 938 -13.32 -8.39 -40.51
CA SER A 938 -12.08 -8.85 -41.14
C SER A 938 -12.13 -10.35 -41.40
N ALA A 939 -11.37 -10.83 -42.40
CA ALA A 939 -11.25 -12.26 -42.68
C ALA A 939 -10.63 -12.98 -41.47
N LEU A 940 -11.23 -14.11 -41.07
CA LEU A 940 -10.77 -14.93 -39.95
C LEU A 940 -9.68 -15.92 -40.37
N GLY A 941 -9.53 -16.13 -41.69
CA GLY A 941 -8.31 -16.69 -42.26
C GLY A 941 -8.48 -18.04 -42.94
N MET A 942 -9.59 -18.21 -43.66
CA MET A 942 -9.72 -19.33 -44.58
C MET A 942 -8.78 -19.16 -45.77
N GLU A 943 -8.77 -17.99 -46.42
CA GLU A 943 -7.96 -17.69 -47.62
C GLU A 943 -6.46 -17.62 -47.30
N ASP A 944 -6.08 -16.90 -46.24
CA ASP A 944 -4.68 -16.68 -45.85
C ASP A 944 -4.04 -17.87 -45.10
N ARG A 945 -4.80 -18.95 -44.91
CA ARG A 945 -4.41 -20.18 -44.21
C ARG A 945 -4.06 -20.00 -42.72
N LYS A 946 -4.48 -18.90 -42.09
CA LYS A 946 -4.39 -18.72 -40.64
C LYS A 946 -5.25 -19.75 -39.88
N ILE A 947 -6.36 -20.18 -40.45
CA ILE A 947 -7.09 -21.37 -40.01
C ILE A 947 -6.35 -22.60 -40.56
N PRO A 948 -5.81 -23.51 -39.73
CA PRO A 948 -5.08 -24.69 -40.21
C PRO A 948 -5.95 -25.71 -40.95
N ASP A 949 -5.36 -26.53 -41.83
CA ASP A 949 -6.09 -27.55 -42.61
C ASP A 949 -6.84 -28.55 -41.72
N GLY A 950 -6.24 -28.97 -40.58
CA GLY A 950 -6.87 -29.91 -39.64
C GLY A 950 -8.14 -29.39 -38.97
N ASN A 951 -8.37 -28.07 -39.03
CA ASN A 951 -9.53 -27.41 -38.46
C ASN A 951 -10.71 -27.33 -39.44
N ILE A 952 -10.54 -27.77 -40.69
CA ILE A 952 -11.57 -27.77 -41.72
C ILE A 952 -11.99 -29.21 -41.98
N ARG A 953 -13.28 -29.49 -41.81
CA ARG A 953 -13.88 -30.83 -41.98
C ARG A 953 -15.07 -30.75 -42.89
N ALA A 954 -15.46 -31.85 -43.50
CA ALA A 954 -16.67 -31.92 -44.30
C ALA A 954 -17.44 -33.22 -44.02
N SER A 955 -18.72 -33.23 -44.35
CA SER A 955 -19.57 -34.43 -44.29
C SER A 955 -19.05 -35.58 -45.14
N SER A 956 -18.51 -35.24 -46.32
CA SER A 956 -17.94 -36.15 -47.30
C SER A 956 -17.13 -35.33 -48.30
N THR A 957 -16.18 -35.98 -48.98
CA THR A 957 -15.32 -35.34 -49.97
C THR A 957 -15.20 -36.21 -51.20
N ARG A 958 -15.26 -35.60 -52.39
CA ARG A 958 -14.92 -36.30 -53.64
C ARG A 958 -13.40 -36.43 -53.80
N TYR A 959 -12.93 -37.45 -54.49
CA TYR A 959 -11.49 -37.67 -54.77
C TYR A 959 -10.85 -36.40 -55.36
N ARG A 960 -9.77 -35.89 -54.73
CA ARG A 960 -9.06 -34.61 -55.00
C ARG A 960 -9.79 -33.29 -54.67
N TYR A 961 -10.96 -33.32 -54.01
CA TYR A 961 -11.71 -32.13 -53.61
C TYR A 961 -12.02 -32.18 -52.10
N HIS A 962 -10.96 -32.07 -51.28
CA HIS A 962 -11.02 -32.24 -49.83
C HIS A 962 -11.61 -31.02 -49.13
N ALA A 963 -11.95 -31.17 -47.84
CA ALA A 963 -12.51 -30.07 -47.04
C ALA A 963 -11.57 -28.84 -46.98
N LYS A 964 -10.25 -29.07 -46.87
CA LYS A 964 -9.23 -28.00 -46.87
C LYS A 964 -9.18 -27.17 -48.16
N ASP A 965 -9.66 -27.74 -49.26
CA ASP A 965 -9.71 -27.07 -50.56
C ASP A 965 -10.91 -26.11 -50.64
N GLY A 966 -11.81 -26.13 -49.64
CA GLY A 966 -12.94 -25.21 -49.52
C GLY A 966 -12.55 -23.78 -49.10
N ARG A 967 -11.29 -23.37 -49.25
CA ARG A 967 -10.84 -22.00 -48.93
C ARG A 967 -11.10 -21.06 -50.10
N LEU A 968 -11.49 -19.81 -49.81
CA LEU A 968 -11.71 -18.80 -50.83
C LEU A 968 -10.46 -18.64 -51.72
N ASN A 969 -10.66 -18.47 -53.03
CA ASN A 969 -9.60 -18.30 -54.03
C ASN A 969 -8.55 -19.43 -54.12
N ASP A 970 -8.76 -20.58 -53.46
CA ASP A 970 -7.86 -21.73 -53.61
C ASP A 970 -7.97 -22.35 -55.01
N ARG A 971 -6.95 -23.11 -55.41
CA ARG A 971 -6.86 -23.78 -56.72
C ARG A 971 -7.99 -24.78 -56.91
N TYR A 972 -8.28 -25.58 -55.88
CA TYR A 972 -9.40 -26.54 -55.86
C TYR A 972 -10.55 -26.02 -55.00
N ALA A 973 -11.66 -26.76 -54.94
CA ALA A 973 -12.79 -26.47 -54.06
C ALA A 973 -13.09 -27.68 -53.19
N TRP A 974 -13.80 -27.50 -52.07
CA TRP A 974 -14.44 -28.65 -51.44
C TRP A 974 -15.64 -29.06 -52.29
N CYS A 975 -15.74 -30.34 -52.65
CA CYS A 975 -16.91 -30.91 -53.31
C CYS A 975 -17.43 -32.09 -52.50
N SER A 976 -18.73 -32.12 -52.22
CA SER A 976 -19.36 -33.22 -51.50
C SER A 976 -19.22 -34.55 -52.24
N GLY A 977 -19.11 -35.65 -51.49
CA GLY A 977 -19.28 -37.00 -52.03
C GLY A 977 -20.77 -37.36 -52.12
N THR A 978 -21.12 -38.58 -51.72
CA THR A 978 -22.49 -39.14 -51.72
C THR A 978 -23.32 -38.81 -50.47
N ALA A 979 -22.99 -37.75 -49.72
CA ALA A 979 -23.69 -37.44 -48.47
C ALA A 979 -25.10 -36.87 -48.73
N ARG A 980 -26.12 -37.44 -48.07
CA ARG A 980 -27.53 -37.00 -48.13
C ARG A 980 -27.72 -35.54 -47.67
N ASN A 981 -26.91 -35.09 -46.70
CA ASN A 981 -26.91 -33.72 -46.17
C ASN A 981 -25.46 -33.19 -46.13
N PRO A 982 -24.95 -32.61 -47.22
CA PRO A 982 -23.57 -32.17 -47.29
C PRO A 982 -23.32 -30.96 -46.38
N TYR A 983 -22.14 -30.90 -45.74
CA TYR A 983 -21.70 -29.71 -45.00
C TYR A 983 -20.19 -29.51 -45.06
N LEU A 984 -19.77 -28.24 -44.99
CA LEU A 984 -18.40 -27.83 -44.72
C LEU A 984 -18.35 -27.21 -43.32
N GLN A 985 -17.48 -27.73 -42.45
CA GLN A 985 -17.30 -27.31 -41.07
C GLN A 985 -15.93 -26.66 -40.88
N ILE A 986 -15.91 -25.55 -40.14
CA ILE A 986 -14.71 -24.78 -39.79
C ILE A 986 -14.67 -24.67 -38.27
N ASP A 987 -13.57 -25.09 -37.63
CA ASP A 987 -13.29 -24.88 -36.21
C ASP A 987 -12.24 -23.77 -36.04
N PHE A 988 -12.63 -22.63 -35.47
CA PHE A 988 -11.72 -21.50 -35.29
C PHE A 988 -10.74 -21.68 -34.11
N GLY A 989 -10.81 -22.81 -33.39
CA GLY A 989 -9.98 -23.11 -32.22
C GLY A 989 -10.44 -22.42 -30.92
N LYS A 990 -11.00 -21.20 -31.05
CA LYS A 990 -11.65 -20.43 -29.97
C LYS A 990 -12.90 -19.72 -30.49
N PRO A 991 -13.82 -19.26 -29.64
CA PRO A 991 -14.99 -18.50 -30.08
C PRO A 991 -14.64 -17.14 -30.68
N TYR A 992 -15.27 -16.81 -31.81
CA TYR A 992 -15.22 -15.50 -32.47
C TYR A 992 -16.62 -14.91 -32.58
N ARG A 993 -16.71 -13.59 -32.74
CA ARG A 993 -17.93 -12.92 -33.19
C ARG A 993 -17.94 -12.91 -34.72
N ILE A 994 -18.82 -13.72 -35.30
CA ILE A 994 -18.96 -13.90 -36.75
C ILE A 994 -19.99 -12.90 -37.27
N THR A 995 -19.61 -12.14 -38.29
CA THR A 995 -20.41 -11.05 -38.85
C THR A 995 -20.79 -11.28 -40.31
N GLY A 996 -20.17 -12.23 -40.99
CA GLY A 996 -20.48 -12.52 -42.38
C GLY A 996 -19.66 -13.69 -42.94
N LEU A 997 -19.97 -14.06 -44.17
CA LEU A 997 -19.20 -15.04 -44.93
C LEU A 997 -19.23 -14.74 -46.43
N ALA A 998 -18.20 -15.20 -47.14
CA ALA A 998 -18.13 -15.21 -48.59
C ALA A 998 -18.17 -16.64 -49.12
N THR A 999 -18.80 -16.83 -50.27
CA THR A 999 -18.81 -18.09 -51.02
C THR A 999 -18.35 -17.90 -52.46
N GLN A 1000 -17.73 -18.93 -53.02
CA GLN A 1000 -17.26 -18.99 -54.40
C GLN A 1000 -17.42 -20.43 -54.93
N GLY A 1001 -17.68 -20.61 -56.23
CA GLY A 1001 -17.81 -21.94 -56.86
C GLY A 1001 -16.47 -22.63 -57.11
N SER A 1002 -16.48 -23.76 -57.83
CA SER A 1002 -15.27 -24.55 -58.14
C SER A 1002 -14.48 -24.00 -59.34
N THR A 1003 -13.15 -23.96 -59.24
CA THR A 1003 -12.30 -23.42 -60.31
C THR A 1003 -12.32 -24.27 -61.59
N TYR A 1004 -12.37 -25.60 -61.44
CA TYR A 1004 -12.21 -26.55 -62.54
C TYR A 1004 -13.54 -27.03 -63.11
N ASN A 1005 -14.52 -27.30 -62.25
CA ASN A 1005 -15.81 -27.84 -62.66
C ASN A 1005 -16.82 -26.69 -62.60
N ASN A 1006 -17.69 -26.54 -63.62
CA ASN A 1006 -18.71 -25.49 -63.66
C ASN A 1006 -19.84 -25.75 -62.65
N LYS A 1007 -19.50 -25.78 -61.36
CA LYS A 1007 -20.32 -26.18 -60.22
C LYS A 1007 -20.16 -25.20 -59.07
N TRP A 1008 -21.28 -24.89 -58.42
CA TRP A 1008 -21.33 -23.97 -57.29
C TRP A 1008 -22.55 -24.27 -56.41
N VAL A 1009 -22.70 -23.52 -55.32
CA VAL A 1009 -23.85 -23.60 -54.41
C VAL A 1009 -24.68 -22.33 -54.57
N GLU A 1010 -25.95 -22.47 -54.96
CA GLU A 1010 -26.87 -21.34 -55.20
C GLU A 1010 -27.50 -20.82 -53.91
N ASN A 1011 -27.76 -21.71 -52.96
CA ASN A 1011 -28.26 -21.33 -51.65
C ASN A 1011 -27.76 -22.30 -50.58
N TYR A 1012 -27.64 -21.78 -49.35
CA TYR A 1012 -27.13 -22.53 -48.22
C TYR A 1012 -27.70 -21.99 -46.91
N THR A 1013 -27.70 -22.82 -45.89
CA THR A 1013 -27.97 -22.42 -44.50
C THR A 1013 -26.68 -22.52 -43.68
N VAL A 1014 -26.69 -21.86 -42.52
CA VAL A 1014 -25.53 -21.83 -41.63
C VAL A 1014 -25.96 -22.32 -40.26
N THR A 1015 -25.18 -23.21 -39.68
CA THR A 1015 -25.34 -23.62 -38.28
C THR A 1015 -24.04 -23.38 -37.51
N SER A 1016 -24.13 -23.20 -36.19
CA SER A 1016 -22.98 -22.81 -35.37
C SER A 1016 -23.02 -23.40 -33.97
N ASN A 1017 -21.86 -23.54 -33.32
CA ASN A 1017 -21.78 -23.91 -31.91
C ASN A 1017 -20.55 -23.37 -31.17
N LEU A 1018 -20.55 -23.50 -29.83
CA LEU A 1018 -19.51 -23.00 -28.93
C LEU A 1018 -18.60 -24.08 -28.37
N ALA A 1019 -19.15 -25.15 -27.79
CA ALA A 1019 -18.33 -26.17 -27.14
C ALA A 1019 -18.86 -27.61 -27.28
N GLY A 1020 -20.07 -27.81 -27.83
CA GLY A 1020 -20.72 -29.12 -27.90
C GLY A 1020 -20.75 -29.85 -29.26
N SER A 1021 -21.68 -30.80 -29.38
CA SER A 1021 -22.01 -31.56 -30.60
C SER A 1021 -23.29 -31.08 -31.29
N SER A 1022 -24.18 -30.40 -30.56
CA SER A 1022 -25.40 -29.78 -31.09
C SER A 1022 -25.08 -28.45 -31.77
N PHE A 1023 -25.58 -28.27 -32.99
CA PHE A 1023 -25.44 -27.05 -33.77
C PHE A 1023 -26.76 -26.28 -33.79
N ASN A 1024 -26.69 -24.96 -33.59
CA ASN A 1024 -27.84 -24.08 -33.69
C ASN A 1024 -27.94 -23.50 -35.11
N ILE A 1025 -29.12 -23.60 -35.73
CA ILE A 1025 -29.38 -22.98 -37.03
C ILE A 1025 -29.47 -21.45 -36.91
N TYR A 1026 -28.86 -20.75 -37.86
CA TYR A 1026 -28.92 -19.30 -37.91
C TYR A 1026 -30.31 -18.85 -38.35
N ARG A 1027 -30.93 -18.00 -37.53
CA ARG A 1027 -32.29 -17.46 -37.76
C ARG A 1027 -32.28 -15.94 -37.84
N GLU A 1028 -33.10 -15.41 -38.74
CA GLU A 1028 -33.44 -13.99 -38.81
C GLU A 1028 -34.96 -13.86 -38.67
N ASP A 1029 -35.42 -12.95 -37.81
CA ASP A 1029 -36.85 -12.71 -37.53
C ASP A 1029 -37.63 -13.98 -37.14
N GLY A 1030 -36.97 -14.93 -36.48
CA GLY A 1030 -37.56 -16.19 -36.01
C GLY A 1030 -37.58 -17.34 -37.03
N LEU A 1031 -37.18 -17.11 -38.27
CA LEU A 1031 -37.17 -18.09 -39.36
C LEU A 1031 -35.75 -18.55 -39.70
N ASP A 1032 -35.60 -19.80 -40.14
CA ASP A 1032 -34.32 -20.35 -40.62
C ASP A 1032 -33.85 -19.57 -41.84
N LYS A 1033 -32.65 -19.00 -41.76
CA LYS A 1033 -32.14 -18.12 -42.81
C LYS A 1033 -31.48 -18.91 -43.92
N ILE A 1034 -32.05 -18.79 -45.12
CA ILE A 1034 -31.43 -19.25 -46.36
C ILE A 1034 -30.64 -18.08 -46.97
N PHE A 1035 -29.35 -18.31 -47.23
CA PHE A 1035 -28.47 -17.35 -47.88
C PHE A 1035 -28.36 -17.63 -49.37
N ILE A 1036 -28.25 -16.57 -50.15
CA ILE A 1036 -27.96 -16.65 -51.59
C ILE A 1036 -26.44 -16.84 -51.75
N GLY A 1037 -26.05 -17.95 -52.35
CA GLY A 1037 -24.67 -18.24 -52.73
C GLY A 1037 -24.35 -17.71 -54.12
N ASN A 1038 -23.75 -18.56 -54.94
CA ASN A 1038 -23.20 -18.19 -56.23
C ASN A 1038 -24.17 -18.49 -57.38
N ARG A 1039 -23.99 -17.81 -58.52
CA ARG A 1039 -24.67 -18.11 -59.79
C ARG A 1039 -23.71 -18.61 -60.87
N ASP A 1040 -22.43 -18.65 -60.54
CA ASP A 1040 -21.35 -19.06 -61.42
C ASP A 1040 -20.20 -19.65 -60.58
N LYS A 1041 -19.13 -20.06 -61.27
CA LYS A 1041 -17.99 -20.73 -60.66
C LYS A 1041 -16.91 -19.80 -60.08
N GLY A 1042 -16.90 -18.51 -60.44
CA GLY A 1042 -15.76 -17.60 -60.24
C GLY A 1042 -16.04 -16.39 -59.34
N SER A 1043 -17.27 -15.85 -59.36
CA SER A 1043 -17.69 -14.68 -58.62
C SER A 1043 -17.72 -14.97 -57.12
N VAL A 1044 -17.22 -14.03 -56.31
CA VAL A 1044 -17.30 -14.09 -54.85
C VAL A 1044 -18.58 -13.41 -54.38
N VAL A 1045 -19.44 -14.13 -53.67
CA VAL A 1045 -20.68 -13.59 -53.10
C VAL A 1045 -20.51 -13.43 -51.60
N LYS A 1046 -20.75 -12.22 -51.09
CA LYS A 1046 -20.61 -11.87 -49.67
C LYS A 1046 -21.98 -11.70 -49.03
N ASN A 1047 -22.22 -12.42 -47.95
CA ASN A 1047 -23.42 -12.28 -47.12
C ASN A 1047 -23.04 -11.78 -45.73
N LYS A 1048 -23.65 -10.68 -45.31
CA LYS A 1048 -23.53 -10.15 -43.95
C LYS A 1048 -24.62 -10.77 -43.07
N LEU A 1049 -24.26 -11.20 -41.87
CA LEU A 1049 -25.21 -11.66 -40.87
C LEU A 1049 -25.89 -10.43 -40.25
N ARG A 1050 -27.22 -10.34 -40.31
CA ARG A 1050 -27.97 -9.26 -39.64
C ARG A 1050 -27.76 -9.29 -38.13
N ASN A 1051 -27.75 -10.50 -37.57
CA ASN A 1051 -27.46 -10.78 -36.17
C ASN A 1051 -26.11 -11.51 -36.05
N PRO A 1052 -25.03 -10.84 -35.64
CA PRO A 1052 -23.74 -11.51 -35.47
C PRO A 1052 -23.83 -12.67 -34.48
N VAL A 1053 -23.18 -13.80 -34.81
CA VAL A 1053 -23.22 -15.01 -34.00
C VAL A 1053 -21.89 -15.22 -33.31
N ILE A 1054 -21.92 -15.61 -32.03
CA ILE A 1054 -20.71 -15.98 -31.29
C ILE A 1054 -20.55 -17.49 -31.40
N ALA A 1055 -19.47 -17.93 -32.06
CA ALA A 1055 -19.27 -19.35 -32.34
C ALA A 1055 -17.78 -19.73 -32.43
N ARG A 1056 -17.46 -20.96 -32.02
CA ARG A 1056 -16.16 -21.60 -32.25
C ARG A 1056 -16.18 -22.47 -33.50
N ARG A 1057 -17.31 -23.12 -33.79
CA ARG A 1057 -17.47 -23.93 -35.00
C ARG A 1057 -18.62 -23.41 -35.83
N LEU A 1058 -18.41 -23.34 -37.13
CA LEU A 1058 -19.42 -22.97 -38.11
C LEU A 1058 -19.57 -24.11 -39.12
N ARG A 1059 -20.81 -24.45 -39.48
CA ARG A 1059 -21.15 -25.35 -40.58
C ARG A 1059 -21.92 -24.59 -41.64
N ILE A 1060 -21.55 -24.79 -42.88
CA ILE A 1060 -22.27 -24.28 -44.06
C ILE A 1060 -22.90 -25.49 -44.75
N LEU A 1061 -24.21 -25.43 -44.94
CA LEU A 1061 -25.03 -26.53 -45.44
C LEU A 1061 -25.66 -26.13 -46.78
N PRO A 1062 -25.09 -26.57 -47.91
CA PRO A 1062 -25.68 -26.35 -49.23
C PRO A 1062 -27.11 -26.89 -49.29
N GLN A 1063 -28.04 -26.08 -49.81
CA GLN A 1063 -29.45 -26.46 -49.99
C GLN A 1063 -29.76 -26.76 -51.47
N LYS A 1064 -29.16 -26.01 -52.40
CA LYS A 1064 -29.33 -26.13 -53.85
C LYS A 1064 -28.00 -25.87 -54.55
N GLN A 1065 -27.66 -26.77 -55.47
CA GLN A 1065 -26.45 -26.73 -56.27
C GLN A 1065 -26.75 -26.16 -57.66
N GLY A 1066 -25.80 -25.41 -58.21
CA GLY A 1066 -25.89 -24.87 -59.57
C GLY A 1066 -24.84 -25.50 -60.50
N GLY A 1067 -25.21 -25.63 -61.78
CA GLY A 1067 -24.46 -26.31 -62.84
C GLY A 1067 -25.29 -27.42 -63.52
N PHE A 1068 -25.13 -27.60 -64.84
CA PHE A 1068 -25.87 -28.56 -65.67
C PHE A 1068 -25.64 -30.03 -65.23
N SER A 1069 -26.45 -30.55 -64.29
CA SER A 1069 -26.87 -31.96 -64.15
C SER A 1069 -27.52 -32.20 -62.78
N GLY A 1070 -28.71 -32.81 -62.77
CA GLY A 1070 -29.63 -32.96 -61.62
C GLY A 1070 -29.20 -33.88 -60.47
N LEU A 1071 -27.91 -34.21 -60.35
CA LEU A 1071 -27.33 -35.00 -59.24
C LEU A 1071 -25.89 -34.53 -58.91
N SER A 1072 -25.63 -33.22 -59.05
CA SER A 1072 -24.29 -32.66 -58.89
C SER A 1072 -23.87 -32.49 -57.43
N PRO A 1073 -22.63 -32.88 -57.04
CA PRO A 1073 -22.12 -32.64 -55.70
C PRO A 1073 -21.99 -31.15 -55.41
N ALA A 1074 -22.26 -30.76 -54.17
CA ALA A 1074 -22.12 -29.38 -53.72
C ALA A 1074 -20.63 -29.01 -53.71
N CYS A 1075 -20.24 -28.07 -54.55
CA CYS A 1075 -18.87 -27.57 -54.62
C CYS A 1075 -18.81 -26.11 -54.18
N MET A 1076 -17.98 -25.79 -53.19
CA MET A 1076 -17.82 -24.41 -52.72
C MET A 1076 -16.46 -24.15 -52.08
N ARG A 1077 -16.08 -22.86 -52.13
CA ARG A 1077 -14.96 -22.23 -51.44
C ARG A 1077 -15.48 -21.08 -50.60
N VAL A 1078 -14.91 -20.85 -49.41
CA VAL A 1078 -15.47 -19.91 -48.44
C VAL A 1078 -14.42 -19.09 -47.69
N GLU A 1079 -14.83 -17.90 -47.25
CA GLU A 1079 -14.14 -17.09 -46.25
C GLU A 1079 -15.13 -16.65 -45.17
N ILE A 1080 -14.68 -16.58 -43.93
CA ILE A 1080 -15.50 -16.17 -42.79
C ILE A 1080 -15.01 -14.81 -42.28
N TYR A 1081 -15.94 -13.90 -42.04
CA TYR A 1081 -15.64 -12.57 -41.53
C TYR A 1081 -16.11 -12.42 -40.09
N GLY A 1082 -15.28 -11.80 -39.26
CA GLY A 1082 -15.58 -11.59 -37.86
C GLY A 1082 -14.47 -10.85 -37.12
N CYS A 1083 -14.46 -11.02 -35.80
CA CYS A 1083 -13.46 -10.46 -34.92
C CYS A 1083 -13.38 -11.21 -33.58
N ASP A 1084 -12.27 -11.01 -32.87
CA ASP A 1084 -12.04 -11.58 -31.54
C ASP A 1084 -13.05 -11.08 -30.50
N LEU A 1085 -13.32 -11.92 -29.48
CA LEU A 1085 -14.09 -11.53 -28.31
C LEU A 1085 -13.19 -10.84 -27.27
N PRO A 1086 -13.68 -9.79 -26.57
CA PRO A 1086 -13.02 -9.26 -25.38
C PRO A 1086 -12.61 -10.37 -24.41
N SER A 1087 -11.34 -10.34 -23.99
CA SER A 1087 -10.75 -11.38 -23.14
C SER A 1087 -10.76 -11.00 -21.65
N ASP A 1088 -10.93 -9.74 -21.28
CA ASP A 1088 -10.82 -9.26 -19.91
C ASP A 1088 -12.16 -9.12 -19.16
N CYS A 1089 -13.28 -9.47 -19.80
CA CYS A 1089 -14.62 -9.47 -19.22
C CYS A 1089 -15.44 -10.69 -19.66
N ILE A 1090 -16.52 -10.98 -18.92
CA ILE A 1090 -17.40 -12.14 -19.15
C ILE A 1090 -18.56 -11.77 -20.07
N GLN A 1091 -18.70 -12.55 -21.12
CA GLN A 1091 -19.79 -12.50 -22.10
C GLN A 1091 -20.10 -13.91 -22.63
N ILE A 1092 -21.17 -14.04 -23.42
CA ILE A 1092 -21.45 -15.27 -24.17
C ILE A 1092 -20.23 -15.62 -25.04
N GLY A 1093 -19.79 -16.88 -25.00
CA GLY A 1093 -18.57 -17.37 -25.65
C GLY A 1093 -17.30 -17.22 -24.82
N SER A 1094 -17.35 -16.62 -23.62
CA SER A 1094 -16.16 -16.59 -22.73
C SER A 1094 -15.83 -17.98 -22.22
N ARG A 1095 -14.55 -18.35 -22.26
CA ARG A 1095 -14.03 -19.58 -21.65
C ARG A 1095 -13.81 -19.37 -20.16
N VAL A 1096 -14.37 -20.26 -19.34
CA VAL A 1096 -14.34 -20.18 -17.88
C VAL A 1096 -13.94 -21.51 -17.26
N VAL A 1097 -13.41 -21.44 -16.04
CA VAL A 1097 -13.29 -22.58 -15.13
C VAL A 1097 -14.45 -22.47 -14.14
N ALA A 1098 -15.41 -23.39 -14.24
CA ALA A 1098 -16.68 -23.33 -13.52
C ALA A 1098 -16.80 -24.45 -12.50
N LYS A 1099 -17.50 -24.20 -11.39
CA LYS A 1099 -17.77 -25.13 -10.30
C LYS A 1099 -18.94 -26.04 -10.67
N TRP A 1100 -18.77 -27.36 -10.59
CA TRP A 1100 -19.77 -28.38 -10.91
C TRP A 1100 -20.01 -29.28 -9.69
N THR A 1101 -21.26 -29.67 -9.47
CA THR A 1101 -21.67 -30.56 -8.37
C THR A 1101 -21.52 -32.03 -8.78
N SER A 1102 -20.80 -32.83 -7.97
CA SER A 1102 -20.73 -34.29 -8.17
C SER A 1102 -21.51 -35.03 -7.09
N ASN A 1103 -22.83 -35.20 -7.29
CA ASN A 1103 -23.72 -36.07 -6.49
C ASN A 1103 -23.74 -35.79 -4.94
N PRO A 1104 -24.74 -36.30 -4.19
CA PRO A 1104 -25.07 -35.78 -2.85
C PRO A 1104 -24.12 -36.18 -1.71
N ARG A 1105 -22.96 -36.80 -1.99
CA ARG A 1105 -22.01 -37.27 -0.96
C ARG A 1105 -20.55 -36.85 -1.12
N GLY A 1106 -20.18 -35.95 -2.04
CA GLY A 1106 -18.78 -35.50 -2.06
C GLY A 1106 -18.39 -34.45 -3.10
N GLY A 1107 -17.96 -33.28 -2.60
CA GLY A 1107 -17.07 -32.33 -3.26
C GLY A 1107 -17.59 -31.61 -4.51
N TYR A 1108 -17.12 -30.38 -4.72
CA TYR A 1108 -17.30 -29.67 -5.99
C TYR A 1108 -16.11 -29.95 -6.91
N LYS A 1109 -16.36 -30.21 -8.20
CA LYS A 1109 -15.32 -30.32 -9.24
C LYS A 1109 -15.35 -29.09 -10.13
N TYR A 1110 -14.19 -28.53 -10.44
CA TYR A 1110 -14.10 -27.43 -11.40
C TYR A 1110 -13.76 -27.95 -12.80
N LEU A 1111 -14.47 -27.51 -13.83
CA LEU A 1111 -14.28 -27.92 -15.23
C LEU A 1111 -14.21 -26.71 -16.16
N LYS A 1112 -13.51 -26.87 -17.30
CA LYS A 1112 -13.46 -25.86 -18.36
C LYS A 1112 -14.76 -25.87 -19.15
N ALA A 1113 -15.39 -24.71 -19.30
CA ALA A 1113 -16.64 -24.56 -20.01
C ALA A 1113 -16.69 -23.23 -20.78
N TYR A 1114 -17.64 -23.11 -21.70
CA TYR A 1114 -17.96 -21.86 -22.38
C TYR A 1114 -19.34 -21.36 -21.94
N LEU A 1115 -19.48 -20.05 -21.71
CA LEU A 1115 -20.78 -19.45 -21.45
C LEU A 1115 -21.66 -19.45 -22.70
N THR A 1116 -22.86 -20.03 -22.62
CA THR A 1116 -23.81 -20.09 -23.74
C THR A 1116 -24.95 -19.08 -23.59
N SER A 1117 -25.39 -18.81 -22.36
CA SER A 1117 -26.39 -17.78 -22.09
C SER A 1117 -26.18 -17.11 -20.73
N ILE A 1118 -26.65 -15.87 -20.60
CA ILE A 1118 -26.60 -15.07 -19.37
C ILE A 1118 -28.00 -14.52 -19.12
N SER A 1119 -28.66 -14.95 -18.05
CA SER A 1119 -29.94 -14.40 -17.64
C SER A 1119 -29.77 -13.51 -16.42
N ARG A 1120 -29.85 -12.19 -16.67
CA ARG A 1120 -29.86 -11.18 -15.59
C ARG A 1120 -31.16 -11.17 -14.79
N ARG A 1121 -32.27 -11.70 -15.32
CA ARG A 1121 -33.55 -11.79 -14.60
C ARG A 1121 -33.51 -12.89 -13.52
N TYR A 1122 -32.90 -14.03 -13.84
CA TYR A 1122 -32.85 -15.21 -12.96
C TYR A 1122 -31.48 -15.39 -12.28
N TRP A 1123 -30.56 -14.44 -12.43
CA TRP A 1123 -29.18 -14.52 -11.92
C TRP A 1123 -28.53 -15.87 -12.25
N ARG A 1124 -28.68 -16.35 -13.48
CA ARG A 1124 -28.12 -17.64 -13.92
C ARG A 1124 -27.28 -17.50 -15.18
N VAL A 1125 -26.21 -18.28 -15.26
CA VAL A 1125 -25.45 -18.50 -16.50
C VAL A 1125 -25.63 -19.94 -16.94
N GLU A 1126 -25.76 -20.15 -18.24
CA GLU A 1126 -25.72 -21.49 -18.83
C GLU A 1126 -24.33 -21.75 -19.38
N LEU A 1127 -23.86 -22.97 -19.16
CA LEU A 1127 -22.50 -23.39 -19.47
C LEU A 1127 -22.52 -24.66 -20.31
N GLU A 1128 -21.54 -24.75 -21.22
CA GLU A 1128 -21.28 -25.94 -22.00
C GLU A 1128 -19.85 -26.41 -21.76
N ASP A 1129 -19.70 -27.65 -21.26
CA ASP A 1129 -18.40 -28.28 -20.99
C ASP A 1129 -17.59 -28.43 -22.29
N GLU A 1130 -16.30 -28.09 -22.23
CA GLU A 1130 -15.39 -28.17 -23.37
C GLU A 1130 -15.07 -29.61 -23.80
N ASN A 1131 -15.16 -30.59 -22.88
CA ASN A 1131 -14.71 -31.97 -23.11
C ASN A 1131 -15.83 -33.03 -23.05
N HIS A 1132 -17.11 -32.61 -23.03
CA HIS A 1132 -18.26 -33.52 -23.16
C HIS A 1132 -18.45 -34.60 -22.07
N ALA A 1133 -18.07 -34.33 -20.82
CA ALA A 1133 -18.44 -35.20 -19.70
C ALA A 1133 -19.80 -34.75 -19.10
N SER A 1134 -20.92 -35.25 -19.64
CA SER A 1134 -22.26 -34.97 -19.07
C SER A 1134 -22.32 -35.35 -17.58
N PRO A 1135 -22.85 -34.49 -16.68
CA PRO A 1135 -24.19 -34.76 -16.15
C PRO A 1135 -25.05 -33.53 -15.74
N ARG A 1136 -26.35 -33.66 -16.04
CA ARG A 1136 -27.60 -33.12 -15.42
C ARG A 1136 -27.77 -31.62 -15.02
N HIS A 1137 -26.75 -30.79 -14.80
CA HIS A 1137 -26.96 -29.35 -14.46
C HIS A 1137 -26.22 -28.41 -15.42
N LYS A 1138 -26.92 -27.84 -16.40
CA LYS A 1138 -26.36 -26.95 -17.43
C LYS A 1138 -26.28 -25.47 -17.04
N TYR A 1139 -26.58 -25.11 -15.79
CA TYR A 1139 -26.62 -23.73 -15.34
C TYR A 1139 -26.02 -23.54 -13.95
N LEU A 1140 -25.42 -22.37 -13.72
CA LEU A 1140 -24.91 -21.93 -12.42
C LEU A 1140 -25.60 -20.63 -11.99
N LEU A 1141 -25.84 -20.53 -10.68
CA LEU A 1141 -26.47 -19.37 -10.07
C LEU A 1141 -25.38 -18.36 -9.70
N MET A 1142 -25.51 -17.14 -10.22
CA MET A 1142 -24.54 -16.05 -10.11
C MET A 1142 -24.44 -15.45 -8.71
N TYR A 1143 -25.33 -15.83 -7.78
CA TYR A 1143 -25.30 -15.40 -6.37
C TYR A 1143 -24.55 -16.36 -5.45
N GLU A 1144 -24.15 -17.54 -5.93
CA GLU A 1144 -23.25 -18.42 -5.18
C GLU A 1144 -21.85 -17.78 -5.09
N ASP A 1145 -21.07 -18.14 -4.07
CA ASP A 1145 -19.70 -17.63 -3.92
C ASP A 1145 -18.80 -18.18 -5.04
N LEU A 1146 -18.43 -17.30 -5.98
CA LEU A 1146 -17.49 -17.53 -7.08
C LEU A 1146 -17.78 -18.83 -7.87
N PRO A 1147 -18.94 -18.93 -8.56
CA PRO A 1147 -19.37 -20.15 -9.23
C PRO A 1147 -18.49 -20.48 -10.45
N PHE A 1148 -17.78 -19.49 -11.01
CA PHE A 1148 -16.84 -19.67 -12.12
C PHE A 1148 -15.86 -18.48 -12.21
N VAL A 1149 -14.71 -18.69 -12.87
CA VAL A 1149 -13.72 -17.65 -13.19
C VAL A 1149 -13.30 -17.69 -14.65
N LEU A 1150 -12.84 -16.56 -15.20
CA LEU A 1150 -12.24 -16.53 -16.55
C LEU A 1150 -11.00 -17.44 -16.60
N ASP A 1151 -10.88 -18.25 -17.66
CA ASP A 1151 -9.74 -19.15 -17.87
C ASP A 1151 -8.53 -18.37 -18.43
N ILE A 1152 -8.02 -17.42 -17.64
CA ILE A 1152 -6.91 -16.54 -18.03
C ILE A 1152 -5.81 -16.61 -16.97
N PRO A 1153 -4.59 -17.04 -17.34
CA PRO A 1153 -3.44 -16.99 -16.45
C PRO A 1153 -3.11 -15.54 -16.06
N PRO A 1154 -2.64 -15.28 -14.82
CA PRO A 1154 -2.12 -13.97 -14.44
C PRO A 1154 -0.91 -13.57 -15.31
N LYS A 1155 -0.91 -12.34 -15.81
CA LYS A 1155 0.20 -11.79 -16.62
C LYS A 1155 1.20 -11.03 -15.73
N HIS A 1156 2.47 -11.43 -15.74
CA HIS A 1156 3.67 -10.70 -15.27
C HIS A 1156 3.67 -10.03 -13.87
N GLU A 1157 2.62 -10.16 -13.07
CA GLU A 1157 2.58 -9.69 -11.67
C GLU A 1157 3.04 -10.79 -10.72
N GLU A 1158 3.91 -10.45 -9.76
CA GLU A 1158 4.17 -11.31 -8.60
C GLU A 1158 2.88 -11.41 -7.76
N LEU A 1159 2.32 -12.61 -7.69
CA LEU A 1159 1.13 -12.88 -6.88
C LEU A 1159 1.50 -12.69 -5.40
N GLN A 1160 0.76 -11.83 -4.71
CA GLN A 1160 1.00 -11.54 -3.30
C GLN A 1160 0.59 -12.73 -2.42
N VAL A 1161 1.36 -12.97 -1.35
CA VAL A 1161 0.98 -13.91 -0.28
C VAL A 1161 -0.38 -13.52 0.29
N GLY A 1162 -1.27 -14.50 0.43
CA GLY A 1162 -2.67 -14.34 0.83
C GLY A 1162 -3.67 -14.22 -0.33
N THR A 1163 -3.21 -14.14 -1.59
CA THR A 1163 -4.10 -14.08 -2.76
C THR A 1163 -4.86 -15.40 -2.93
N ARG A 1164 -6.19 -15.34 -3.06
CA ARG A 1164 -7.03 -16.51 -3.39
C ARG A 1164 -6.92 -16.90 -4.86
N VAL A 1165 -6.74 -18.19 -5.13
CA VAL A 1165 -6.49 -18.73 -6.47
C VAL A 1165 -7.15 -20.09 -6.67
N LEU A 1166 -7.32 -20.46 -7.95
CA LEU A 1166 -7.57 -21.83 -8.40
C LEU A 1166 -6.26 -22.38 -8.98
N GLY A 1167 -5.77 -23.49 -8.43
CA GLY A 1167 -4.61 -24.23 -8.94
C GLY A 1167 -5.05 -25.42 -9.78
N ALA A 1168 -4.46 -25.58 -10.97
CA ALA A 1168 -4.71 -26.71 -11.87
C ALA A 1168 -3.70 -27.84 -11.63
N TRP A 1169 -4.19 -29.04 -11.31
CA TRP A 1169 -3.38 -30.26 -11.21
C TRP A 1169 -3.99 -31.34 -12.10
N GLY A 1170 -3.37 -31.57 -13.27
CA GLY A 1170 -3.93 -32.43 -14.31
C GLY A 1170 -5.27 -31.88 -14.83
N TYR A 1171 -6.33 -32.70 -14.79
CA TYR A 1171 -7.68 -32.32 -15.21
C TYR A 1171 -8.55 -31.74 -14.08
N ARG A 1172 -8.02 -31.59 -12.86
CA ARG A 1172 -8.75 -31.10 -11.69
C ARG A 1172 -8.25 -29.71 -11.29
N TYR A 1173 -9.15 -28.87 -10.79
CA TYR A 1173 -8.79 -27.60 -10.14
C TYR A 1173 -9.22 -27.62 -8.69
N PHE A 1174 -8.46 -26.92 -7.87
CA PHE A 1174 -8.74 -26.75 -6.45
C PHE A 1174 -8.56 -25.31 -6.03
N THR A 1175 -9.32 -24.90 -5.02
CA THR A 1175 -9.29 -23.56 -4.46
C THR A 1175 -8.27 -23.48 -3.34
N GLY A 1176 -7.58 -22.34 -3.23
CA GLY A 1176 -6.60 -22.13 -2.17
C GLY A 1176 -6.07 -20.70 -2.10
N THR A 1177 -5.06 -20.51 -1.26
CA THR A 1177 -4.38 -19.23 -1.03
C THR A 1177 -2.87 -19.33 -1.25
N ILE A 1178 -2.28 -18.31 -1.88
CA ILE A 1178 -0.83 -18.22 -2.08
C ILE A 1178 -0.15 -18.07 -0.72
N LYS A 1179 0.68 -19.04 -0.32
CA LYS A 1179 1.39 -19.05 0.97
C LYS A 1179 2.78 -18.42 0.86
N THR A 1180 3.48 -18.69 -0.22
CA THR A 1180 4.81 -18.11 -0.48
C THR A 1180 4.88 -17.59 -1.91
N GLY A 1181 5.65 -16.52 -2.11
CA GLY A 1181 5.95 -15.98 -3.43
C GLY A 1181 6.74 -16.97 -4.29
N LYS A 1182 7.08 -16.53 -5.50
CA LYS A 1182 7.77 -17.30 -6.54
C LYS A 1182 9.08 -17.92 -6.03
N ASP A 1183 9.21 -19.23 -6.14
CA ASP A 1183 10.44 -19.95 -5.78
C ASP A 1183 11.51 -19.89 -6.89
N ARG A 1184 12.66 -20.55 -6.67
CA ARG A 1184 13.78 -20.61 -7.64
C ARG A 1184 13.41 -21.34 -8.95
N TYR A 1185 12.29 -22.07 -8.99
CA TYR A 1185 11.79 -22.82 -10.14
C TYR A 1185 10.56 -22.17 -10.79
N ASN A 1186 10.27 -20.91 -10.46
CA ASN A 1186 9.11 -20.15 -10.94
C ASN A 1186 7.74 -20.73 -10.54
N LYS A 1187 7.67 -21.45 -9.41
CA LYS A 1187 6.43 -22.00 -8.85
C LYS A 1187 5.95 -21.18 -7.64
N TYR A 1188 4.64 -21.17 -7.44
CA TYR A 1188 3.97 -20.58 -6.29
C TYR A 1188 3.40 -21.67 -5.40
N ARG A 1189 3.64 -21.58 -4.09
CA ARG A 1189 3.04 -22.49 -3.12
C ARG A 1189 1.63 -22.03 -2.78
N VAL A 1190 0.65 -22.88 -3.04
CA VAL A 1190 -0.76 -22.66 -2.74
C VAL A 1190 -1.16 -23.62 -1.64
N ARG A 1191 -1.69 -23.07 -0.54
CA ARG A 1191 -2.42 -23.85 0.48
C ARG A 1191 -3.85 -23.99 0.01
N ALA A 1192 -4.23 -25.20 -0.37
CA ALA A 1192 -5.60 -25.53 -0.76
C ALA A 1192 -6.55 -25.42 0.45
N ASP A 1193 -7.83 -25.18 0.17
CA ASP A 1193 -8.86 -25.00 1.19
C ASP A 1193 -9.12 -26.30 2.01
N ASP A 1194 -8.70 -27.46 1.50
CA ASP A 1194 -8.70 -28.77 2.19
C ASP A 1194 -7.49 -28.97 3.12
N GLY A 1195 -6.56 -28.01 3.18
CA GLY A 1195 -5.39 -28.01 4.05
C GLY A 1195 -4.08 -28.44 3.37
N ASP A 1196 -4.14 -29.04 2.18
CA ASP A 1196 -2.96 -29.49 1.44
C ASP A 1196 -2.13 -28.32 0.90
N GLU A 1197 -0.80 -28.47 0.86
CA GLU A 1197 0.10 -27.48 0.22
C GLU A 1197 0.68 -28.04 -1.07
N LYS A 1198 0.52 -27.28 -2.17
CA LYS A 1198 0.82 -27.74 -3.53
C LYS A 1198 1.47 -26.61 -4.33
N ASP A 1199 2.40 -26.92 -5.23
CA ASP A 1199 3.19 -25.93 -5.98
C ASP A 1199 2.72 -25.81 -7.45
N PHE A 1200 2.41 -24.59 -7.91
CA PHE A 1200 1.88 -24.30 -9.25
C PHE A 1200 2.78 -23.37 -10.06
N THR A 1201 2.92 -23.64 -11.36
CA THR A 1201 3.43 -22.64 -12.30
C THR A 1201 2.37 -21.56 -12.55
N LEU A 1202 2.80 -20.37 -13.00
CA LEU A 1202 1.90 -19.24 -13.28
C LEU A 1202 0.77 -19.60 -14.26
N ASP A 1203 1.05 -20.45 -15.26
CA ASP A 1203 0.07 -20.92 -16.25
C ASP A 1203 -1.00 -21.84 -15.65
N GLY A 1204 -0.69 -22.52 -14.55
CA GLY A 1204 -1.61 -23.38 -13.81
C GLY A 1204 -2.49 -22.63 -12.80
N ILE A 1205 -2.34 -21.32 -12.65
CA ILE A 1205 -3.05 -20.52 -11.65
C ILE A 1205 -4.13 -19.66 -12.32
N ARG A 1206 -5.31 -19.58 -11.71
CA ARG A 1206 -6.34 -18.56 -12.01
C ARG A 1206 -6.63 -17.76 -10.76
N VAL A 1207 -6.63 -16.43 -10.86
CA VAL A 1207 -6.93 -15.58 -9.71
C VAL A 1207 -8.43 -15.58 -9.45
N LEU A 1208 -8.84 -15.93 -8.23
CA LEU A 1208 -10.24 -15.89 -7.82
C LEU A 1208 -10.69 -14.43 -7.68
N LYS A 1209 -11.29 -13.87 -8.73
CA LYS A 1209 -11.88 -12.52 -8.77
C LYS A 1209 -13.35 -12.61 -9.11
N ALA A 1210 -14.13 -11.67 -8.59
CA ALA A 1210 -15.55 -11.57 -8.93
C ALA A 1210 -15.72 -11.36 -10.44
N PRO A 1211 -16.65 -12.09 -11.09
CA PRO A 1211 -16.87 -12.00 -12.52
C PRO A 1211 -17.28 -10.58 -12.94
N THR A 1212 -16.52 -9.96 -13.84
CA THR A 1212 -16.85 -8.65 -14.42
C THR A 1212 -17.47 -8.86 -15.79
N PHE A 1213 -18.77 -8.60 -15.94
CA PHE A 1213 -19.47 -8.81 -17.21
C PHE A 1213 -19.14 -7.69 -18.20
N CYS A 1214 -18.99 -8.05 -19.47
CA CYS A 1214 -18.91 -7.07 -20.55
C CYS A 1214 -20.25 -6.28 -20.62
N ASN A 1215 -20.17 -5.00 -20.93
CA ASN A 1215 -21.34 -4.12 -21.06
C ASN A 1215 -22.12 -4.36 -22.35
#